data_AF-A0A3E5BFX5-F1
#
_entry.id   AF-A0A3E5BFX5-F1
#
_cell.length_a   1.000
_cell.length_b   1.000
_cell.length_c   1.000
_cell.angle_alpha   90.00
_cell.angle_beta   90.00
_cell.angle_gamma   90.00
#
_symmetry.space_group_name_H-M   'P 1'
#
loop_
_entity.id
_entity.type
_entity.pdbx_description
1 polymer ?
#
loop_
_entity_poly.entity_id
_entity_poly.type
_entity_poly.pdbx_seq_one_letter_code
_entity_poly.pdbx_strand_id
1 'polypeptide(L)'
;MNLRRILSFILLIAALRLSAQEQISLNGTWDFALAKTGEEALRLENFHAPEFTNNDFKPIPVPSNWAVLGYEEPVYRGFKEGTASEGFYLHTFTVPKDWNEKRVLLHFGGVWSSAEVWLNGQYLGRHDSGYTSFSFNATGKLKTDSINRLAVRVRQVTREYKFDVFDDWTLGGIYRDVTLEAMPAKRWIDNVVAQTTFDNYFKDADLKVRVMVSDKHKNTLPGNYPSPGEPYNLRFTLSDKEGQEVARQQITIPAHTSTDRETDFTLRILSPLHWTAETPNLYNLRIDLLEKGQVAHTRTERIGFRQISTTGGVFRINGQAVKLRGVNRHDEHPDVGRATTRAHWLQDITLMKAANINYIRLSHYTPAKGFIELCDEMGMYVGNEISLGGAGNLMYDPSFSNAVLQRSYETVVRDINSPSVIYWSIGNEDPLTTLHMASVKLVKALDPTRPVLLPWRHEEWLPKEVDILAPHYWKDREYDQLASHSDRPIISTEYTHAYGVDGFGGLEARWKALTKHPAGTGAAIWMWADQGIKTPVAKAKYSEDDISQGDKYLRIDYAGWDGIVDSYRNLTRDYLETKAVYAQVYPAIDKMYFVPGQDSIRIPIQNDFDFTNLNTVKINWSIWEDGQELSSGNSSINGQSHATSALKLPISKLKTIQPGKTYFIRFIFTRADGSEITREAVELCPQTEQIVQAVSNGKLIVSKDKESVIVATNDIRYIFNPRTGQLTSADIQGKQMITDLRPVIWRTLDRSETSAFGKENVRKAVDLNKYTQSVKSWKIEKSEGNVVIKTEVNYTVDTNNRFTTTYRYTIGADGRLDVSYQILTNVAIPWLPIIGMAVQSASELNQLHWLGLGPCDAYPNKQAAPILGLWGGKAGSTETTGIKATRWVERTGAIGCLRIASIGYMEHNASRPETMYILSGVFARPEKGRKAEESVPQLSTDTGKPFVGEFSITLKANQK
;
A
#
# COMPACT_ATOMS: atom_id res chain seq x y z
N MET A 1 44.35 27.55 4.76
CA MET A 1 43.42 26.95 5.73
C MET A 1 44.13 26.91 7.08
N ASN A 2 43.63 27.62 8.10
CA ASN A 2 44.42 28.04 9.26
C ASN A 2 44.54 26.91 10.31
N LEU A 3 45.76 26.57 10.75
CA LEU A 3 46.05 25.47 11.69
C LEU A 3 45.25 25.60 13.01
N ARG A 4 44.93 26.83 13.42
CA ARG A 4 44.03 27.13 14.55
C ARG A 4 42.59 26.64 14.35
N ARG A 5 42.04 26.68 13.14
CA ARG A 5 40.69 26.16 12.85
C ARG A 5 40.66 24.63 12.91
N ILE A 6 41.74 23.95 12.49
CA ILE A 6 41.84 22.49 12.55
C ILE A 6 41.97 22.01 14.00
N LEU A 7 42.78 22.68 14.84
CA LEU A 7 42.85 22.37 16.27
C LEU A 7 41.54 22.68 17.01
N SER A 8 40.85 23.77 16.70
CA SER A 8 39.51 24.04 17.26
C SER A 8 38.48 23.01 16.80
N PHE A 9 38.56 22.50 15.57
CA PHE A 9 37.65 21.46 15.05
C PHE A 9 37.95 20.08 15.66
N ILE A 10 39.22 19.74 15.89
CA ILE A 10 39.65 18.50 16.54
C ILE A 10 39.32 18.53 18.04
N LEU A 11 39.47 19.69 18.73
CA LEU A 11 39.01 19.87 20.10
C LEU A 11 37.48 19.85 20.22
N LEU A 12 36.75 20.35 19.21
CA LEU A 12 35.28 20.24 19.15
C LEU A 12 34.85 18.77 18.97
N ILE A 13 35.52 18.01 18.10
CA ILE A 13 35.25 16.57 17.88
C ILE A 13 35.66 15.73 19.09
N ALA A 14 36.75 16.07 19.79
CA ALA A 14 37.17 15.39 21.01
C ALA A 14 36.25 15.72 22.22
N ALA A 15 35.76 16.96 22.33
CA ALA A 15 34.77 17.34 23.33
C ALA A 15 33.36 16.79 23.02
N LEU A 16 33.03 16.59 21.74
CA LEU A 16 31.79 15.90 21.31
C LEU A 16 31.82 14.39 21.60
N ARG A 17 33.00 13.77 21.72
CA ARG A 17 33.14 12.34 22.08
C ARG A 17 33.05 12.04 23.57
N LEU A 18 33.17 13.04 24.45
CA LEU A 18 33.21 12.85 25.90
C LEU A 18 31.86 12.97 26.62
N SER A 19 30.75 13.20 25.90
CA SER A 19 29.41 13.32 26.52
C SER A 19 28.26 12.72 25.71
N ALA A 20 28.55 11.89 24.71
CA ALA A 20 27.56 11.11 23.99
C ALA A 20 27.16 9.89 24.84
N GLN A 21 25.90 9.47 24.74
CA GLN A 21 25.39 8.27 25.41
C GLN A 21 26.25 7.06 25.03
N GLU A 22 26.89 6.43 26.02
CA GLU A 22 27.78 5.30 25.78
C GLU A 22 26.97 4.03 25.51
N GLN A 23 26.84 3.68 24.24
CA GLN A 23 26.18 2.45 23.80
C GLN A 23 27.15 1.49 23.12
N ILE A 24 26.99 0.19 23.40
CA ILE A 24 27.71 -0.90 22.74
C ILE A 24 26.67 -1.83 22.11
N SER A 25 26.77 -2.07 20.80
CA SER A 25 25.97 -3.11 20.15
C SER A 25 26.51 -4.48 20.50
N LEU A 26 25.60 -5.41 20.82
CA LEU A 26 25.88 -6.84 20.98
C LEU A 26 25.39 -7.65 19.76
N ASN A 27 25.02 -6.98 18.67
CA ASN A 27 24.71 -7.65 17.41
C ASN A 27 25.95 -8.34 16.85
N GLY A 28 25.73 -9.42 16.10
CA GLY A 28 26.80 -10.20 15.48
C GLY A 28 26.52 -11.69 15.56
N THR A 29 27.57 -12.49 15.59
CA THR A 29 27.44 -13.95 15.68
C THR A 29 27.35 -14.40 17.13
N TRP A 30 26.32 -15.17 17.43
CA TRP A 30 26.07 -15.79 18.73
C TRP A 30 26.09 -17.30 18.57
N ASP A 31 26.40 -18.01 19.65
CA ASP A 31 26.26 -19.46 19.71
C ASP A 31 24.79 -19.81 19.97
N PHE A 32 24.26 -20.80 19.25
CA PHE A 32 22.83 -21.12 19.26
C PHE A 32 22.53 -22.62 19.19
N ALA A 33 21.53 -23.06 19.96
CA ALA A 33 20.92 -24.37 19.84
C ALA A 33 19.39 -24.23 19.75
N LEU A 34 18.76 -25.05 18.90
CA LEU A 34 17.30 -25.16 18.82
C LEU A 34 16.86 -26.49 19.45
N ALA A 35 15.99 -26.42 20.45
CA ALA A 35 15.28 -27.58 20.98
C ALA A 35 13.89 -27.65 20.33
N LYS A 36 13.61 -28.71 19.58
CA LYS A 36 12.33 -28.92 18.89
C LYS A 36 11.25 -29.50 19.82
N THR A 37 11.66 -30.09 20.93
CA THR A 37 10.77 -30.73 21.91
C THR A 37 11.07 -30.25 23.33
N GLY A 38 10.11 -30.44 24.24
CA GLY A 38 10.30 -30.14 25.66
C GLY A 38 11.42 -30.96 26.30
N GLU A 39 11.60 -32.23 25.89
CA GLU A 39 12.70 -33.07 26.39
C GLU A 39 14.08 -32.54 25.97
N GLU A 40 14.21 -32.06 24.74
CA GLU A 40 15.44 -31.42 24.27
C GLU A 40 15.71 -30.11 25.03
N ALA A 41 14.67 -29.32 25.30
CA ALA A 41 14.78 -28.07 26.05
C ALA A 41 15.22 -28.32 27.51
N LEU A 42 14.73 -29.39 28.15
CA LEU A 42 15.14 -29.77 29.50
C LEU A 42 16.63 -30.14 29.59
N ARG A 43 17.19 -30.78 28.56
CA ARG A 43 18.64 -31.09 28.52
C ARG A 43 19.52 -29.84 28.48
N LEU A 44 18.96 -28.71 28.03
CA LEU A 44 19.64 -27.42 27.93
C LEU A 44 19.31 -26.47 29.09
N GLU A 45 18.59 -26.92 30.13
CA GLU A 45 18.13 -26.03 31.22
C GLU A 45 19.27 -25.27 31.92
N ASN A 46 20.44 -25.91 32.05
CA ASN A 46 21.63 -25.36 32.71
C ASN A 46 22.61 -24.62 31.77
N PHE A 47 22.21 -24.33 30.52
CA PHE A 47 23.08 -23.67 29.52
C PHE A 47 23.64 -22.30 29.95
N HIS A 48 22.97 -21.64 30.89
CA HIS A 48 23.35 -20.34 31.43
C HIS A 48 24.49 -20.42 32.46
N ALA A 49 24.84 -21.61 32.95
CA ALA A 49 25.87 -21.79 33.97
C ALA A 49 27.27 -21.37 33.43
N PRO A 50 28.11 -20.68 34.23
CA PRO A 50 29.44 -20.24 33.79
C PRO A 50 30.32 -21.36 33.22
N GLU A 51 30.21 -22.56 33.78
CA GLU A 51 30.94 -23.78 33.43
C GLU A 51 30.37 -24.55 32.24
N PHE A 52 29.19 -24.18 31.72
CA PHE A 52 28.59 -24.88 30.58
C PHE A 52 29.46 -24.77 29.34
N THR A 53 29.75 -25.90 28.69
CA THR A 53 30.51 -25.99 27.44
C THR A 53 29.57 -25.97 26.22
N ASN A 54 29.89 -25.16 25.22
CA ASN A 54 29.06 -24.89 24.05
C ASN A 54 29.15 -25.95 22.93
N ASN A 55 29.51 -27.20 23.25
CA ASN A 55 29.97 -28.19 22.26
C ASN A 55 28.98 -28.52 21.13
N ASP A 56 27.67 -28.33 21.34
CA ASP A 56 26.62 -28.59 20.34
C ASP A 56 25.97 -27.31 19.76
N PHE A 57 26.39 -26.13 20.23
CA PHE A 57 25.86 -24.85 19.75
C PHE A 57 26.50 -24.49 18.40
N LYS A 58 25.71 -23.88 17.52
CA LYS A 58 26.12 -23.44 16.19
C LYS A 58 26.05 -21.91 16.09
N PRO A 59 26.91 -21.27 15.28
CA PRO A 59 26.83 -19.84 15.07
C PRO A 59 25.50 -19.44 14.41
N ILE A 60 24.87 -18.38 14.93
CA ILE A 60 23.70 -17.72 14.35
C ILE A 60 23.91 -16.20 14.34
N PRO A 61 23.51 -15.47 13.29
CA PRO A 61 23.48 -14.01 13.34
C PRO A 61 22.37 -13.54 14.29
N VAL A 62 22.66 -12.52 15.07
CA VAL A 62 21.69 -11.75 15.87
C VAL A 62 21.80 -10.28 15.43
N PRO A 63 20.71 -9.65 14.96
CA PRO A 63 19.34 -10.17 14.91
C PRO A 63 19.06 -11.17 13.77
N SER A 64 18.19 -12.16 14.00
CA SER A 64 17.61 -13.02 12.97
C SER A 64 16.37 -13.79 13.43
N ASN A 65 15.61 -14.34 12.47
CA ASN A 65 14.63 -15.38 12.72
C ASN A 65 15.19 -16.75 12.30
N TRP A 66 15.17 -17.74 13.21
CA TRP A 66 15.85 -19.01 12.94
C TRP A 66 15.13 -19.86 11.87
N ALA A 67 13.83 -19.66 11.64
CA ALA A 67 13.08 -20.33 10.57
C ALA A 67 13.59 -19.93 9.18
N VAL A 68 13.92 -18.64 8.98
CA VAL A 68 14.52 -18.10 7.75
C VAL A 68 15.89 -18.72 7.47
N LEU A 69 16.60 -19.10 8.54
CA LEU A 69 17.90 -19.78 8.47
C LEU A 69 17.77 -21.32 8.36
N GLY A 70 16.55 -21.86 8.32
CA GLY A 70 16.28 -23.28 8.09
C GLY A 70 16.33 -24.17 9.34
N TYR A 71 16.34 -23.60 10.55
CA TYR A 71 16.30 -24.40 11.78
C TYR A 71 14.92 -25.05 12.03
N GLU A 72 13.85 -24.41 11.54
CA GLU A 72 12.48 -24.93 11.56
C GLU A 72 11.69 -24.46 10.32
N GLU A 73 10.58 -25.13 10.01
CA GLU A 73 9.65 -24.65 8.99
C GLU A 73 8.86 -23.45 9.53
N PRO A 74 8.69 -22.38 8.74
CA PRO A 74 7.91 -21.22 9.16
C PRO A 74 6.43 -21.58 9.27
N VAL A 75 5.76 -21.02 10.27
CA VAL A 75 4.33 -21.28 10.55
C VAL A 75 3.54 -19.98 10.33
N TYR A 76 2.40 -20.08 9.64
CA TYR A 76 1.51 -18.96 9.38
C TYR A 76 0.30 -19.02 10.34
N ARG A 77 -0.03 -17.89 11.00
CA ARG A 77 -1.09 -17.77 12.03
C ARG A 77 -0.91 -18.66 13.28
N GLY A 78 0.29 -18.65 13.86
CA GLY A 78 0.58 -19.28 15.15
C GLY A 78 0.60 -20.81 15.17
N PHE A 79 0.85 -21.39 16.35
CA PHE A 79 1.06 -22.83 16.53
C PHE A 79 -0.25 -23.58 16.86
N LYS A 80 -0.67 -24.50 15.99
CA LYS A 80 -1.96 -25.22 16.10
C LYS A 80 -2.10 -26.10 17.34
N GLU A 81 -1.01 -26.69 17.82
CA GLU A 81 -1.00 -27.61 18.98
C GLU A 81 -0.48 -26.98 20.28
N GLY A 82 -0.17 -25.67 20.26
CA GLY A 82 0.41 -25.00 21.43
C GLY A 82 1.79 -25.54 21.82
N THR A 83 2.49 -26.21 20.91
CA THR A 83 3.87 -26.68 21.06
C THR A 83 4.72 -26.04 19.97
N ALA A 84 5.94 -25.65 20.32
CA ALA A 84 6.88 -25.02 19.41
C ALA A 84 8.32 -25.24 19.88
N SER A 85 9.26 -25.03 18.98
CA SER A 85 10.68 -25.07 19.31
C SER A 85 11.07 -23.93 20.26
N GLU A 86 12.11 -24.16 21.06
CA GLU A 86 12.76 -23.16 21.90
C GLU A 86 14.21 -22.91 21.44
N GLY A 87 14.63 -21.65 21.48
CA GLY A 87 15.98 -21.23 21.10
C GLY A 87 16.85 -20.91 22.31
N PHE A 88 18.09 -21.40 22.32
CA PHE A 88 19.06 -21.15 23.38
C PHE A 88 20.26 -20.42 22.80
N TYR A 89 20.56 -19.25 23.33
CA TYR A 89 21.56 -18.34 22.79
C TYR A 89 22.67 -18.07 23.82
N LEU A 90 23.91 -18.06 23.36
CA LEU A 90 25.10 -17.70 24.15
C LEU A 90 25.92 -16.67 23.39
N HIS A 91 26.37 -15.64 24.10
CA HIS A 91 27.26 -14.62 23.53
C HIS A 91 28.29 -14.18 24.54
N THR A 92 29.51 -13.95 24.06
CA THR A 92 30.60 -13.43 24.90
C THR A 92 31.05 -12.08 24.40
N PHE A 93 31.28 -11.16 25.33
CA PHE A 93 31.65 -9.78 25.00
C PHE A 93 32.49 -9.17 26.13
N THR A 94 33.14 -8.05 25.82
CA THR A 94 33.90 -7.24 26.79
C THR A 94 33.27 -5.87 26.88
N VAL A 95 33.46 -5.20 28.02
CA VAL A 95 33.01 -3.83 28.27
C VAL A 95 34.19 -2.98 28.73
N PRO A 96 34.15 -1.65 28.53
CA PRO A 96 35.18 -0.75 29.04
C PRO A 96 35.37 -0.86 30.57
N LYS A 97 36.61 -0.66 31.03
CA LYS A 97 36.96 -0.79 32.45
C LYS A 97 36.18 0.17 33.36
N ASP A 98 35.93 1.37 32.89
CA ASP A 98 35.26 2.47 33.60
C ASP A 98 33.74 2.27 33.75
N TRP A 99 33.17 1.19 33.20
CA TRP A 99 31.76 0.85 33.39
C TRP A 99 31.43 0.26 34.77
N ASN A 100 32.44 -0.10 35.58
CA ASN A 100 32.23 -0.66 36.92
C ASN A 100 31.56 0.37 37.87
N GLU A 101 31.73 1.66 37.57
CA GLU A 101 31.18 2.79 38.31
C GLU A 101 29.98 3.44 37.58
N LYS A 102 29.37 2.73 36.64
CA LYS A 102 28.24 3.20 35.83
C LYS A 102 26.98 2.36 36.08
N ARG A 103 25.82 2.98 35.86
CA ARG A 103 24.56 2.26 35.70
C ARG A 103 24.54 1.68 34.29
N VAL A 104 24.28 0.39 34.14
CA VAL A 104 24.24 -0.25 32.83
C VAL A 104 22.89 -0.92 32.59
N LEU A 105 22.28 -0.65 31.45
CA LEU A 105 21.08 -1.32 30.95
C LEU A 105 21.43 -2.21 29.76
N LEU A 106 20.87 -3.42 29.73
CA LEU A 106 20.88 -4.33 28.59
C LEU A 106 19.52 -4.25 27.90
N HIS A 107 19.51 -3.79 26.65
CA HIS A 107 18.32 -3.56 25.84
C HIS A 107 18.14 -4.65 24.79
N PHE A 108 16.91 -5.09 24.60
CA PHE A 108 16.46 -5.92 23.49
C PHE A 108 15.41 -5.17 22.69
N GLY A 109 15.62 -5.03 21.38
CA GLY A 109 14.68 -4.36 20.50
C GLY A 109 13.40 -5.17 20.21
N GLY A 110 13.46 -6.49 20.39
CA GLY A 110 12.35 -7.43 20.18
C GLY A 110 12.82 -8.88 20.10
N VAL A 111 12.09 -9.76 20.77
CA VAL A 111 12.35 -11.21 20.82
C VAL A 111 11.01 -11.93 20.70
N TRP A 112 10.89 -12.87 19.75
CA TRP A 112 9.65 -13.63 19.59
C TRP A 112 9.68 -14.96 20.37
N SER A 113 8.75 -15.25 21.28
CA SER A 113 7.72 -14.38 21.89
C SER A 113 7.99 -14.07 23.36
N SER A 114 9.01 -14.71 23.94
CA SER A 114 9.49 -14.50 25.31
C SER A 114 11.00 -14.64 25.38
N ALA A 115 11.63 -13.86 26.26
CA ALA A 115 13.06 -13.93 26.55
C ALA A 115 13.31 -14.13 28.06
N GLU A 116 14.03 -15.17 28.44
CA GLU A 116 14.62 -15.33 29.78
C GLU A 116 16.12 -15.07 29.67
N VAL A 117 16.67 -14.19 30.53
CA VAL A 117 18.01 -13.63 30.33
C VAL A 117 18.88 -13.82 31.56
N TRP A 118 20.11 -14.28 31.35
CA TRP A 118 21.16 -14.40 32.37
C TRP A 118 22.44 -13.71 31.93
N LEU A 119 23.12 -13.05 32.87
CA LEU A 119 24.43 -12.46 32.67
C LEU A 119 25.42 -13.07 33.67
N ASN A 120 26.50 -13.66 33.16
CA ASN A 120 27.51 -14.34 33.96
C ASN A 120 26.92 -15.39 34.92
N GLY A 121 25.88 -16.11 34.47
CA GLY A 121 25.14 -17.10 35.26
C GLY A 121 24.06 -16.53 36.19
N GLN A 122 23.98 -15.19 36.35
CA GLN A 122 22.97 -14.55 37.19
C GLN A 122 21.72 -14.22 36.39
N TYR A 123 20.56 -14.61 36.90
CA TYR A 123 19.27 -14.27 36.28
C TYR A 123 19.01 -12.77 36.32
N LEU A 124 18.64 -12.21 35.17
CA LEU A 124 18.25 -10.80 35.03
C LEU A 124 16.74 -10.63 35.04
N GLY A 125 15.99 -11.52 34.37
CA GLY A 125 14.55 -11.47 34.30
C GLY A 125 13.97 -12.19 33.09
N ARG A 126 12.64 -12.03 32.93
CA ARG A 126 11.85 -12.53 31.81
C ARG A 126 10.98 -11.42 31.23
N HIS A 127 10.79 -11.43 29.92
CA HIS A 127 9.84 -10.57 29.19
C HIS A 127 8.96 -11.42 28.27
N ASP A 128 7.66 -11.15 28.26
CA ASP A 128 6.63 -11.88 27.48
C ASP A 128 5.87 -10.91 26.54
N SER A 129 6.49 -10.55 25.41
CA SER A 129 5.81 -9.99 24.23
C SER A 129 6.70 -10.14 23.00
N GLY A 130 6.08 -10.49 21.87
CA GLY A 130 6.78 -10.69 20.61
C GLY A 130 7.31 -9.43 19.95
N TYR A 131 6.76 -8.24 20.24
CA TYR A 131 6.98 -7.04 19.42
C TYR A 131 7.49 -5.80 20.14
N THR A 132 7.43 -5.76 21.47
CA THR A 132 7.89 -4.61 22.24
C THR A 132 9.35 -4.73 22.61
N SER A 133 10.02 -3.58 22.78
CA SER A 133 11.38 -3.51 23.30
C SER A 133 11.37 -3.50 24.82
N PHE A 134 12.39 -4.09 25.43
CA PHE A 134 12.52 -4.16 26.89
C PHE A 134 13.99 -4.05 27.31
N SER A 135 14.21 -3.78 28.60
CA SER A 135 15.56 -3.68 29.15
C SER A 135 15.68 -4.30 30.54
N PHE A 136 16.89 -4.77 30.85
CA PHE A 136 17.25 -5.25 32.18
C PHE A 136 18.41 -4.45 32.76
N ASN A 137 18.36 -4.21 34.07
CA ASN A 137 19.45 -3.58 34.79
C ASN A 137 20.62 -4.57 34.98
N ALA A 138 21.75 -4.28 34.32
CA ALA A 138 22.99 -5.06 34.36
C ALA A 138 24.05 -4.46 35.33
N THR A 139 23.71 -3.38 36.03
CA THR A 139 24.61 -2.69 36.98
C THR A 139 25.17 -3.65 38.02
N GLY A 140 26.50 -3.66 38.20
CA GLY A 140 27.19 -4.50 39.18
C GLY A 140 27.24 -6.00 38.85
N LYS A 141 26.70 -6.42 37.70
CA LYS A 141 26.70 -7.82 37.24
C LYS A 141 27.70 -8.09 36.10
N LEU A 142 28.26 -7.02 35.53
CA LEU A 142 29.28 -7.06 34.50
C LEU A 142 30.67 -7.21 35.12
N LYS A 143 31.54 -7.95 34.44
CA LYS A 143 32.97 -8.01 34.71
C LYS A 143 33.67 -7.05 33.75
N THR A 144 34.33 -6.01 34.26
CA THR A 144 34.93 -4.96 33.42
C THR A 144 36.37 -5.24 32.99
N ASP A 145 37.02 -6.20 33.62
CA ASP A 145 38.39 -6.63 33.30
C ASP A 145 38.45 -8.03 32.65
N SER A 146 37.31 -8.61 32.28
CA SER A 146 37.26 -9.95 31.68
C SER A 146 36.05 -10.13 30.76
N ILE A 147 35.97 -11.32 30.15
CA ILE A 147 34.87 -11.70 29.26
C ILE A 147 33.59 -11.86 30.08
N ASN A 148 32.52 -11.23 29.61
CA ASN A 148 31.16 -11.44 30.07
C ASN A 148 30.47 -12.48 29.19
N ARG A 149 29.55 -13.24 29.78
CA ARG A 149 28.74 -14.22 29.07
C ARG A 149 27.26 -13.88 29.25
N LEU A 150 26.57 -13.64 28.14
CA LEU A 150 25.13 -13.50 28.05
C LEU A 150 24.51 -14.82 27.62
N ALA A 151 23.48 -15.26 28.33
CA ALA A 151 22.69 -16.44 27.98
C ALA A 151 21.23 -16.02 27.87
N VAL A 152 20.57 -16.38 26.76
CA VAL A 152 19.15 -16.07 26.53
C VAL A 152 18.41 -17.33 26.09
N ARG A 153 17.30 -17.64 26.76
CA ARG A 153 16.34 -18.67 26.34
C ARG A 153 15.13 -17.99 25.73
N VAL A 154 14.76 -18.42 24.53
CA VAL A 154 13.66 -17.88 23.74
C VAL A 154 12.57 -18.93 23.60
N ARG A 155 11.37 -18.62 24.09
CA ARG A 155 10.18 -19.46 23.95
C ARG A 155 9.20 -18.84 22.96
N GLN A 156 8.66 -19.64 22.05
CA GLN A 156 7.65 -19.18 21.09
C GLN A 156 6.21 -19.30 21.62
N VAL A 157 5.96 -20.27 22.51
CA VAL A 157 4.66 -20.47 23.16
C VAL A 157 4.79 -20.16 24.65
N THR A 158 3.97 -19.23 25.11
CA THR A 158 3.81 -18.85 26.52
C THR A 158 2.32 -18.85 26.88
N ARG A 159 1.95 -18.38 28.07
CA ARG A 159 0.53 -18.21 28.41
C ARG A 159 -0.08 -17.03 27.62
N GLU A 160 0.72 -16.04 27.27
CA GLU A 160 0.33 -14.75 26.68
C GLU A 160 0.67 -14.61 25.18
N TYR A 161 1.37 -15.56 24.54
CA TYR A 161 1.83 -15.42 23.15
C TYR A 161 0.71 -15.16 22.13
N LYS A 162 -0.52 -15.63 22.41
CA LYS A 162 -1.66 -15.47 21.51
C LYS A 162 -2.07 -14.03 21.26
N PHE A 163 -1.66 -13.09 22.12
CA PHE A 163 -1.90 -11.65 21.94
C PHE A 163 -1.06 -11.04 20.80
N ASP A 164 -0.06 -11.77 20.32
CA ASP A 164 0.87 -11.31 19.30
C ASP A 164 0.71 -12.10 17.97
N VAL A 165 -0.31 -12.96 17.86
CA VAL A 165 -0.53 -13.83 16.67
C VAL A 165 -1.54 -13.18 15.73
N PHE A 166 -1.11 -12.88 14.51
CA PHE A 166 -1.92 -12.20 13.50
C PHE A 166 -2.04 -13.01 12.21
N ASP A 167 -2.67 -12.41 11.19
CA ASP A 167 -2.67 -12.91 9.82
C ASP A 167 -1.30 -12.74 9.15
N ASP A 168 -0.29 -13.38 9.75
CA ASP A 168 1.09 -13.34 9.28
C ASP A 168 1.96 -14.53 9.73
N TRP A 169 3.24 -14.48 9.38
CA TRP A 169 4.22 -15.47 9.76
C TRP A 169 4.63 -15.35 11.23
N THR A 170 4.50 -16.45 11.97
CA THR A 170 4.98 -16.59 13.34
C THR A 170 6.42 -17.09 13.34
N LEU A 171 7.37 -16.21 13.68
CA LEU A 171 8.81 -16.47 13.51
C LEU A 171 9.59 -16.26 14.82
N GLY A 172 10.16 -17.33 15.37
CA GLY A 172 11.05 -17.28 16.54
C GLY A 172 12.39 -16.60 16.29
N GLY A 173 12.94 -16.01 17.35
CA GLY A 173 14.30 -15.49 17.38
C GLY A 173 14.48 -14.19 18.15
N ILE A 174 15.75 -13.85 18.41
CA ILE A 174 16.16 -12.48 18.76
C ILE A 174 16.29 -11.73 17.42
N TYR A 175 15.21 -11.10 16.98
CA TYR A 175 15.08 -10.60 15.61
C TYR A 175 15.23 -9.08 15.48
N ARG A 176 15.53 -8.39 16.59
CA ARG A 176 15.94 -6.97 16.62
C ARG A 176 17.16 -6.78 17.51
N ASP A 177 17.75 -5.59 17.42
CA ASP A 177 19.04 -5.26 18.02
C ASP A 177 19.13 -5.53 19.52
N VAL A 178 20.31 -5.95 19.96
CA VAL A 178 20.69 -6.06 21.37
C VAL A 178 21.80 -5.05 21.66
N THR A 179 21.63 -4.22 22.69
CA THR A 179 22.61 -3.18 23.03
C THR A 179 22.82 -3.06 24.53
N LEU A 180 23.99 -2.59 24.94
CA LEU A 180 24.25 -2.11 26.28
C LEU A 180 24.30 -0.60 26.28
N GLU A 181 23.76 0.01 27.33
CA GLU A 181 23.82 1.44 27.55
C GLU A 181 24.39 1.71 28.95
N ALA A 182 25.45 2.52 29.01
CA ALA A 182 26.01 3.01 30.26
C ALA A 182 25.59 4.46 30.54
N MET A 183 25.22 4.70 31.79
CA MET A 183 24.82 6.00 32.35
C MET A 183 25.60 6.26 33.65
N PRO A 184 25.68 7.51 34.12
CA PRO A 184 26.30 7.77 35.43
C PRO A 184 25.62 6.99 36.55
N ALA A 185 26.39 6.46 37.50
CA ALA A 185 25.82 5.61 38.57
C ALA A 185 24.98 6.38 39.61
N LYS A 186 25.26 7.66 39.81
CA LYS A 186 24.64 8.47 40.87
C LYS A 186 23.41 9.21 40.39
N ARG A 187 23.52 9.97 39.30
CA ARG A 187 22.41 10.79 38.79
C ARG A 187 22.36 10.75 37.27
N TRP A 188 21.19 10.46 36.70
CA TRP A 188 21.01 10.37 35.25
C TRP A 188 19.59 10.78 34.85
N ILE A 189 19.45 11.25 33.61
CA ILE A 189 18.16 11.43 32.94
C ILE A 189 17.60 10.05 32.54
N ASP A 190 16.49 9.67 33.14
CA ASP A 190 15.83 8.37 32.94
C ASP A 190 14.83 8.41 31.78
N ASN A 191 14.04 9.48 31.69
CA ASN A 191 13.03 9.65 30.65
C ASN A 191 12.88 11.13 30.23
N VAL A 192 12.53 11.35 28.97
CA VAL A 192 12.21 12.66 28.39
C VAL A 192 10.93 12.54 27.58
N VAL A 193 9.93 13.37 27.89
CA VAL A 193 8.70 13.49 27.08
C VAL A 193 8.59 14.90 26.55
N ALA A 194 8.48 15.05 25.24
CA ALA A 194 8.35 16.33 24.56
C ALA A 194 6.99 16.46 23.87
N GLN A 195 6.32 17.59 24.07
CA GLN A 195 5.01 17.89 23.50
C GLN A 195 5.01 19.31 22.94
N THR A 196 4.34 19.50 21.81
CA THR A 196 4.22 20.82 21.18
C THR A 196 2.77 21.29 21.18
N THR A 197 2.56 22.57 21.41
CA THR A 197 1.24 23.22 21.31
C THR A 197 1.40 24.57 20.64
N PHE A 198 0.61 24.83 19.62
CA PHE A 198 0.60 26.10 18.92
C PHE A 198 -0.33 27.11 19.57
N ASP A 199 -0.12 28.38 19.26
CA ASP A 199 -1.17 29.39 19.39
C ASP A 199 -2.35 29.13 18.43
N ASN A 200 -3.44 29.90 18.59
CA ASN A 200 -4.64 29.75 17.77
C ASN A 200 -4.42 30.07 16.28
N TYR A 201 -3.30 30.70 15.91
CA TYR A 201 -2.96 31.02 14.53
C TYR A 201 -2.02 29.99 13.91
N PHE A 202 -1.60 28.97 14.66
CA PHE A 202 -0.54 28.03 14.26
C PHE A 202 0.72 28.75 13.79
N LYS A 203 1.10 29.84 14.47
CA LYS A 203 2.30 30.61 14.15
C LYS A 203 3.43 30.28 15.10
N ASP A 204 3.26 30.57 16.38
CA ASP A 204 4.28 30.31 17.39
C ASP A 204 3.89 29.10 18.25
N ALA A 205 4.87 28.40 18.81
CA ALA A 205 4.62 27.18 19.58
C ALA A 205 5.34 27.14 20.92
N ASP A 206 4.72 26.42 21.86
CA ASP A 206 5.34 26.02 23.11
C ASP A 206 5.84 24.58 22.98
N LEU A 207 7.13 24.37 23.23
CA LEU A 207 7.73 23.05 23.42
C LEU A 207 7.79 22.76 24.92
N LYS A 208 6.86 21.91 25.38
CA LYS A 208 6.79 21.43 26.76
C LYS A 208 7.63 20.16 26.88
N VAL A 209 8.57 20.15 27.80
CA VAL A 209 9.50 19.04 28.05
C VAL A 209 9.36 18.60 29.49
N ARG A 210 9.06 17.32 29.69
CA ARG A 210 9.05 16.66 31.00
C ARG A 210 10.28 15.78 31.08
N VAL A 211 11.09 15.96 32.12
CA VAL A 211 12.34 15.22 32.32
C VAL A 211 12.27 14.49 33.65
N MET A 212 12.41 13.18 33.61
CA MET A 212 12.60 12.35 34.80
C MET A 212 14.10 12.21 35.06
N VAL A 213 14.55 12.69 36.22
CA VAL A 213 15.94 12.51 36.69
C VAL A 213 15.93 11.57 37.88
N SER A 214 16.65 10.47 37.76
CA SER A 214 16.92 9.56 38.87
C SER A 214 18.18 10.00 39.61
N ASP A 215 18.12 9.95 40.93
CA ASP A 215 19.18 10.33 41.85
C ASP A 215 19.33 9.28 42.97
N LYS A 216 20.42 8.54 42.91
CA LYS A 216 20.82 7.51 43.86
C LYS A 216 21.87 7.99 44.87
N HIS A 217 21.97 9.30 45.14
CA HIS A 217 22.83 9.82 46.21
C HIS A 217 22.48 9.32 47.64
N LYS A 218 21.62 8.31 47.83
CA LYS A 218 21.31 7.69 49.13
C LYS A 218 22.10 6.43 49.42
N ASN A 219 22.76 6.45 50.58
CA ASN A 219 22.60 5.40 51.59
C ASN A 219 21.81 6.01 52.76
N THR A 220 20.59 5.52 53.04
CA THR A 220 19.94 5.72 54.34
C THR A 220 20.19 4.47 55.19
N LEU A 221 20.92 4.61 56.29
CA LEU A 221 20.78 3.71 57.43
C LEU A 221 19.51 4.11 58.21
N PRO A 222 18.83 3.17 58.90
CA PRO A 222 17.71 3.50 59.77
C PRO A 222 18.15 4.51 60.85
N GLY A 223 17.50 5.68 60.94
CA GLY A 223 17.71 6.67 62.01
C GLY A 223 18.33 8.02 61.61
N ASN A 224 18.77 8.22 60.35
CA ASN A 224 19.27 9.51 59.86
C ASN A 224 18.30 10.19 58.90
N TYR A 225 18.10 11.50 59.06
CA TYR A 225 17.38 12.33 58.07
C TYR A 225 18.15 12.32 56.74
N PRO A 226 17.49 12.14 55.58
CA PRO A 226 18.15 12.14 54.29
C PRO A 226 18.77 13.53 54.01
N SER A 227 20.08 13.57 53.73
CA SER A 227 20.68 14.75 53.10
C SER A 227 20.06 14.90 51.71
N PRO A 228 19.59 16.09 51.30
CA PRO A 228 18.91 16.29 50.02
C PRO A 228 19.83 16.13 48.79
N GLY A 229 21.12 15.79 48.98
CA GLY A 229 22.11 15.76 47.91
C GLY A 229 22.58 17.17 47.53
N GLU A 230 23.21 17.30 46.37
CA GLU A 230 23.64 18.59 45.80
C GLU A 230 22.66 19.04 44.70
N PRO A 231 22.39 20.35 44.53
CA PRO A 231 21.64 20.84 43.39
C PRO A 231 22.38 20.55 42.06
N TYR A 232 21.64 20.53 40.97
CA TYR A 232 22.17 20.32 39.62
C TYR A 232 21.42 21.21 38.63
N ASN A 233 21.92 21.30 37.39
CA ASN A 233 21.22 22.03 36.33
C ASN A 233 20.75 21.09 35.23
N LEU A 234 19.62 21.42 34.62
CA LEU A 234 19.21 20.89 33.33
C LEU A 234 19.34 22.00 32.29
N ARG A 235 20.07 21.75 31.21
CA ARG A 235 20.22 22.67 30.08
C ARG A 235 19.56 22.08 28.85
N PHE A 236 18.57 22.79 28.33
CA PHE A 236 17.83 22.45 27.13
C PHE A 236 18.40 23.28 25.98
N THR A 237 18.83 22.63 24.90
CA THR A 237 19.30 23.28 23.68
C THR A 237 18.52 22.71 22.50
N LEU A 238 17.69 23.54 21.86
CA LEU A 238 16.99 23.21 20.64
C LEU A 238 17.80 23.72 19.45
N SER A 239 18.05 22.85 18.48
CA SER A 239 18.74 23.20 17.24
C SER A 239 17.94 22.76 16.03
N ASP A 240 18.08 23.49 14.92
CA ASP A 240 17.50 23.10 13.63
C ASP A 240 18.29 21.96 12.97
N LYS A 241 17.89 21.61 11.73
CA LYS A 241 18.52 20.53 10.96
C LYS A 241 19.96 20.86 10.54
N GLU A 242 20.33 22.13 10.44
CA GLU A 242 21.70 22.60 10.19
C GLU A 242 22.57 22.60 11.47
N GLY A 243 21.95 22.34 12.63
CA GLY A 243 22.61 22.37 13.93
C GLY A 243 22.75 23.78 14.52
N GLN A 244 22.08 24.77 13.94
CA GLN A 244 22.04 26.11 14.50
C GLN A 244 21.11 26.14 15.72
N GLU A 245 21.56 26.77 16.80
CA GLU A 245 20.77 26.93 18.00
C GLU A 245 19.59 27.86 17.76
N VAL A 246 18.39 27.35 18.02
CA VAL A 246 17.11 28.05 17.91
C VAL A 246 16.70 28.61 19.26
N ALA A 247 16.90 27.82 20.33
CA ALA A 247 16.63 28.23 21.69
C ALA A 247 17.53 27.47 22.66
N ARG A 248 17.92 28.14 23.75
CA ARG A 248 18.62 27.53 24.86
C ARG A 248 18.13 28.08 26.17
N GLN A 249 17.92 27.21 27.14
CA GLN A 249 17.61 27.61 28.51
C GLN A 249 18.20 26.62 29.51
N GLN A 250 18.49 27.11 30.70
CA GLN A 250 18.98 26.31 31.81
C GLN A 250 18.12 26.57 33.04
N ILE A 251 17.84 25.51 33.78
CA ILE A 251 17.14 25.58 35.07
C ILE A 251 17.99 24.88 36.13
N THR A 252 18.01 25.47 37.32
CA THR A 252 18.62 24.84 38.50
C THR A 252 17.57 24.02 39.22
N ILE A 253 17.85 22.74 39.40
CA ILE A 253 17.00 21.83 40.15
C ILE A 253 17.51 21.76 41.59
N PRO A 254 16.66 22.12 42.58
CA PRO A 254 17.03 21.99 43.98
C PRO A 254 17.37 20.54 44.34
N ALA A 255 18.26 20.42 45.32
CA ALA A 255 18.54 19.16 45.96
C ALA A 255 17.24 18.56 46.54
N HIS A 256 17.04 17.25 46.39
CA HIS A 256 15.79 16.59 46.78
C HIS A 256 16.07 15.20 47.35
N THR A 257 15.19 14.77 48.25
CA THR A 257 15.35 13.51 48.98
C THR A 257 14.66 12.32 48.30
N SER A 258 13.94 12.51 47.19
CA SER A 258 13.35 11.41 46.42
C SER A 258 14.43 10.72 45.57
N THR A 259 14.21 9.45 45.23
CA THR A 259 15.09 8.72 44.31
C THR A 259 14.93 9.18 42.88
N ASP A 260 13.81 9.81 42.57
CA ASP A 260 13.47 10.29 41.24
C ASP A 260 12.75 11.64 41.36
N ARG A 261 12.94 12.50 40.38
CA ARG A 261 12.27 13.80 40.28
C ARG A 261 11.88 14.07 38.83
N GLU A 262 10.59 14.24 38.61
CA GLU A 262 10.07 14.80 37.37
C GLU A 262 10.15 16.32 37.41
N THR A 263 10.58 16.94 36.31
CA THR A 263 10.61 18.37 36.14
C THR A 263 9.98 18.76 34.81
N ASP A 264 9.03 19.68 34.86
CA ASP A 264 8.41 20.28 33.69
C ASP A 264 9.11 21.57 33.29
N PHE A 265 9.26 21.76 31.99
CA PHE A 265 9.90 22.93 31.42
C PHE A 265 9.24 23.31 30.09
N THR A 266 9.18 24.60 29.76
CA THR A 266 8.56 25.07 28.51
C THR A 266 9.46 26.07 27.80
N LEU A 267 9.76 25.80 26.53
CA LEU A 267 10.44 26.71 25.61
C LEU A 267 9.41 27.34 24.67
N ARG A 268 9.32 28.67 24.66
CA ARG A 268 8.55 29.41 23.66
C ARG A 268 9.39 29.55 22.39
N ILE A 269 8.88 29.03 21.27
CA ILE A 269 9.54 29.08 19.96
C ILE A 269 8.70 29.94 19.03
N LEU A 270 9.34 30.98 18.47
CA LEU A 270 8.69 31.89 17.53
C LEU A 270 8.76 31.30 16.13
N SER A 271 7.60 31.17 15.47
CA SER A 271 7.48 30.74 14.08
C SER A 271 8.31 29.49 13.72
N PRO A 272 8.23 28.38 14.49
CA PRO A 272 8.92 27.15 14.13
C PRO A 272 8.42 26.61 12.80
N LEU A 273 9.28 25.92 12.08
CA LEU A 273 8.86 25.17 10.89
C LEU A 273 8.00 23.99 11.33
N HIS A 274 6.80 23.89 10.77
CA HIS A 274 5.87 22.80 11.09
C HIS A 274 6.37 21.47 10.55
N TRP A 275 6.13 20.40 11.30
CA TRP A 275 6.29 19.03 10.81
C TRP A 275 4.96 18.54 10.22
N THR A 276 5.01 18.03 8.98
CA THR A 276 3.92 17.35 8.28
C THR A 276 4.51 16.24 7.38
N ALA A 277 3.68 15.38 6.80
CA ALA A 277 4.15 14.40 5.81
C ALA A 277 4.65 15.04 4.48
N GLU A 278 4.24 16.28 4.20
CA GLU A 278 4.67 17.06 3.03
C GLU A 278 5.95 17.85 3.30
N THR A 279 6.11 18.37 4.52
CA THR A 279 7.27 19.14 4.97
C THR A 279 7.77 18.62 6.34
N PRO A 280 8.60 17.57 6.38
CA PRO A 280 9.02 16.91 7.63
C PRO A 280 10.14 17.67 8.35
N ASN A 281 9.87 18.91 8.77
CA ASN A 281 10.86 19.72 9.47
C ASN A 281 11.12 19.16 10.88
N LEU A 282 12.37 18.81 11.17
CA LEU A 282 12.81 18.26 12.45
C LEU A 282 13.84 19.18 13.11
N TYR A 283 13.75 19.23 14.44
CA TYR A 283 14.69 19.89 15.33
C TYR A 283 15.33 18.86 16.26
N ASN A 284 16.52 19.15 16.79
CA ASN A 284 17.19 18.34 17.80
C ASN A 284 17.13 19.03 19.15
N LEU A 285 16.44 18.43 20.11
CA LEU A 285 16.41 18.85 21.51
C LEU A 285 17.46 18.07 22.28
N ARG A 286 18.54 18.74 22.69
CA ARG A 286 19.56 18.21 23.58
C ARG A 286 19.28 18.65 25.01
N ILE A 287 19.24 17.69 25.94
CA ILE A 287 19.09 17.92 27.38
C ILE A 287 20.37 17.47 28.07
N ASP A 288 21.13 18.43 28.60
CA ASP A 288 22.31 18.16 29.42
C ASP A 288 21.94 18.22 30.91
N LEU A 289 22.29 17.18 31.66
CA LEU A 289 22.36 17.19 33.11
C LEU A 289 23.75 17.71 33.51
N LEU A 290 23.81 18.84 34.24
CA LEU A 290 25.07 19.43 34.69
C LEU A 290 25.25 19.35 36.20
N GLU A 291 26.42 18.89 36.62
CA GLU A 291 26.87 18.86 38.00
C GLU A 291 28.13 19.70 38.15
N LYS A 292 28.11 20.66 39.08
CA LYS A 292 29.23 21.61 39.30
C LYS A 292 29.69 22.29 37.99
N GLY A 293 28.75 22.57 37.08
CA GLY A 293 28.99 23.22 35.79
C GLY A 293 29.49 22.29 34.67
N GLN A 294 29.70 21.00 34.93
CA GLN A 294 30.14 20.01 33.95
C GLN A 294 28.99 19.11 33.51
N VAL A 295 28.97 18.70 32.24
CA VAL A 295 27.95 17.78 31.71
C VAL A 295 28.20 16.38 32.27
N ALA A 296 27.25 15.86 33.06
CA ALA A 296 27.28 14.52 33.64
C ALA A 296 26.53 13.50 32.77
N HIS A 297 25.43 13.89 32.13
CA HIS A 297 24.66 13.02 31.23
C HIS A 297 23.94 13.86 30.15
N THR A 298 23.76 13.30 28.96
CA THR A 298 23.03 13.95 27.86
C THR A 298 21.95 13.01 27.32
N ARG A 299 20.76 13.53 27.06
CA ARG A 299 19.73 12.90 26.21
C ARG A 299 19.43 13.79 25.01
N THR A 300 19.09 13.17 23.88
CA THR A 300 18.70 13.90 22.67
C THR A 300 17.40 13.33 22.13
N GLU A 301 16.44 14.22 21.87
CA GLU A 301 15.15 13.89 21.26
C GLU A 301 14.98 14.68 19.96
N ARG A 302 14.38 14.05 18.95
CA ARG A 302 13.99 14.75 17.71
C ARG A 302 12.59 15.30 17.88
N ILE A 303 12.41 16.57 17.51
CA ILE A 303 11.16 17.30 17.71
C ILE A 303 10.62 17.72 16.35
N GLY A 304 9.38 17.31 16.05
CA GLY A 304 8.57 17.89 14.97
C GLY A 304 7.46 18.73 15.57
N PHE A 305 7.40 20.02 15.24
CA PHE A 305 6.34 20.91 15.73
C PHE A 305 5.04 20.59 15.00
N ARG A 306 4.13 19.89 15.68
CA ARG A 306 2.83 19.51 15.13
C ARG A 306 1.78 19.29 16.21
N GLN A 307 0.55 19.69 15.94
CA GLN A 307 -0.58 19.52 16.86
C GLN A 307 -1.75 18.82 16.18
N ILE A 308 -2.37 17.88 16.91
CA ILE A 308 -3.47 17.04 16.42
C ILE A 308 -4.77 17.42 17.13
N SER A 309 -5.88 17.38 16.40
CA SER A 309 -7.23 17.57 16.96
C SER A 309 -8.24 16.70 16.21
N THR A 310 -9.26 16.23 16.93
CA THR A 310 -10.43 15.52 16.38
C THR A 310 -11.73 16.30 16.57
N THR A 311 -11.63 17.58 16.96
CA THR A 311 -12.77 18.42 17.33
C THR A 311 -13.79 18.54 16.19
N GLY A 312 -15.07 18.35 16.51
CA GLY A 312 -16.16 18.43 15.53
C GLY A 312 -16.18 17.27 14.55
N GLY A 313 -15.61 16.12 14.91
CA GLY A 313 -15.58 14.93 14.07
C GLY A 313 -14.56 14.97 12.93
N VAL A 314 -13.64 15.94 12.92
CA VAL A 314 -12.66 16.08 11.83
C VAL A 314 -11.24 15.97 12.35
N PHE A 315 -10.47 15.07 11.74
CA PHE A 315 -9.06 14.91 12.05
C PHE A 315 -8.23 16.06 11.46
N ARG A 316 -7.48 16.75 12.32
CA ARG A 316 -6.66 17.90 11.96
C ARG A 316 -5.21 17.70 12.36
N ILE A 317 -4.31 18.15 11.50
CA ILE A 317 -2.91 18.38 11.82
C ILE A 317 -2.62 19.85 11.54
N ASN A 318 -2.11 20.57 12.54
CA ASN A 318 -1.79 21.99 12.46
C ASN A 318 -2.98 22.85 11.97
N GLY A 319 -4.20 22.50 12.41
CA GLY A 319 -5.43 23.18 12.05
C GLY A 319 -6.04 22.77 10.70
N GLN A 320 -5.30 22.04 9.86
CA GLN A 320 -5.75 21.61 8.53
C GLN A 320 -6.46 20.25 8.58
N ALA A 321 -7.59 20.11 7.87
CA ALA A 321 -8.24 18.81 7.68
C ALA A 321 -7.42 17.97 6.68
N VAL A 322 -6.68 16.98 7.18
CA VAL A 322 -5.76 16.18 6.36
C VAL A 322 -6.44 14.95 5.79
N LYS A 323 -5.96 14.46 4.64
CA LYS A 323 -6.40 13.18 4.05
C LYS A 323 -5.29 12.11 4.10
N LEU A 324 -5.57 11.02 4.81
CA LEU A 324 -4.66 9.89 5.01
C LEU A 324 -4.76 8.89 3.85
N ARG A 325 -3.77 8.93 2.95
CA ARG A 325 -3.60 8.05 1.79
C ARG A 325 -2.72 6.89 2.21
N GLY A 326 -3.34 5.82 2.70
CA GLY A 326 -2.67 4.84 3.53
C GLY A 326 -2.45 3.47 2.92
N VAL A 327 -1.55 2.72 3.57
CA VAL A 327 -1.34 1.28 3.37
C VAL A 327 -1.00 0.60 4.70
N ASN A 328 -1.43 -0.66 4.87
CA ASN A 328 -1.02 -1.54 5.95
C ASN A 328 0.35 -2.16 5.65
N ARG A 329 1.22 -2.27 6.65
CA ARG A 329 2.57 -2.81 6.49
C ARG A 329 2.91 -3.80 7.61
N HIS A 330 3.11 -5.07 7.24
CA HIS A 330 3.88 -6.02 8.04
C HIS A 330 5.38 -5.77 7.89
N ASP A 331 6.13 -5.89 8.99
CA ASP A 331 7.59 -5.66 9.00
C ASP A 331 8.35 -6.91 8.57
N GLU A 332 8.25 -7.25 7.29
CA GLU A 332 8.77 -8.51 6.75
C GLU A 332 9.49 -8.31 5.41
N HIS A 333 10.54 -9.11 5.19
CA HIS A 333 11.26 -9.20 3.93
C HIS A 333 11.71 -10.65 3.66
N PRO A 334 11.64 -11.15 2.41
CA PRO A 334 11.93 -12.55 2.07
C PRO A 334 13.22 -13.11 2.67
N ASP A 335 14.31 -12.36 2.56
CA ASP A 335 15.64 -12.86 2.93
C ASP A 335 15.96 -12.79 4.43
N VAL A 336 15.21 -12.01 5.22
CA VAL A 336 15.54 -11.74 6.63
C VAL A 336 14.36 -11.95 7.60
N GLY A 337 13.18 -12.31 7.09
CA GLY A 337 11.96 -12.37 7.89
C GLY A 337 11.68 -11.00 8.51
N ARG A 338 11.59 -10.94 9.84
CA ARG A 338 11.31 -9.72 10.60
C ARG A 338 12.56 -8.95 11.03
N ALA A 339 13.77 -9.46 10.75
CA ALA A 339 15.03 -8.76 10.99
C ALA A 339 15.32 -7.74 9.86
N THR A 340 14.33 -6.91 9.54
CA THR A 340 14.43 -5.87 8.51
C THR A 340 15.41 -4.77 8.93
N THR A 341 15.94 -4.02 7.97
CA THR A 341 17.01 -3.05 8.20
C THR A 341 16.61 -1.69 7.64
N ARG A 342 17.37 -0.64 7.97
CA ARG A 342 17.17 0.69 7.40
C ARG A 342 17.15 0.71 5.87
N ALA A 343 17.90 -0.16 5.20
CA ALA A 343 17.88 -0.26 3.74
C ALA A 343 16.52 -0.74 3.22
N HIS A 344 15.95 -1.79 3.83
CA HIS A 344 14.61 -2.29 3.49
C HIS A 344 13.53 -1.24 3.78
N TRP A 345 13.60 -0.56 4.93
CA TRP A 345 12.65 0.49 5.29
C TRP A 345 12.71 1.69 4.35
N LEU A 346 13.91 2.09 3.94
CA LEU A 346 14.11 3.18 2.99
C LEU A 346 13.53 2.83 1.62
N GLN A 347 13.69 1.58 1.16
CA GLN A 347 13.06 1.10 -0.07
C GLN A 347 11.53 1.20 0.02
N ASP A 348 10.95 0.65 1.09
CA ASP A 348 9.50 0.70 1.34
C ASP A 348 8.97 2.14 1.30
N ILE A 349 9.52 3.03 2.14
CA ILE A 349 9.02 4.42 2.27
C ILE A 349 9.26 5.22 0.98
N THR A 350 10.38 5.00 0.28
CA THR A 350 10.65 5.68 -1.00
C THR A 350 9.61 5.31 -2.04
N LEU A 351 9.30 4.02 -2.19
CA LEU A 351 8.28 3.55 -3.12
C LEU A 351 6.88 4.02 -2.70
N MET A 352 6.55 3.99 -1.40
CA MET A 352 5.29 4.53 -0.90
C MET A 352 5.11 6.02 -1.26
N LYS A 353 6.12 6.87 -1.01
CA LYS A 353 6.04 8.30 -1.39
C LYS A 353 5.94 8.49 -2.90
N ALA A 354 6.62 7.66 -3.70
CA ALA A 354 6.50 7.67 -5.15
C ALA A 354 5.10 7.24 -5.66
N ALA A 355 4.35 6.48 -4.87
CA ALA A 355 2.95 6.13 -5.08
C ALA A 355 1.95 7.09 -4.41
N ASN A 356 2.40 8.28 -3.99
CA ASN A 356 1.57 9.30 -3.34
C ASN A 356 0.99 8.89 -1.97
N ILE A 357 1.47 7.79 -1.37
CA ILE A 357 1.12 7.35 -0.01
C ILE A 357 1.76 8.30 1.00
N ASN A 358 0.98 8.73 2.00
CA ASN A 358 1.42 9.62 3.07
C ASN A 358 1.17 9.06 4.48
N TYR A 359 0.59 7.87 4.56
CA TYR A 359 0.17 7.25 5.82
C TYR A 359 0.47 5.74 5.82
N ILE A 360 0.96 5.22 6.95
CA ILE A 360 1.21 3.81 7.18
C ILE A 360 0.50 3.38 8.47
N ARG A 361 -0.31 2.32 8.37
CA ARG A 361 -0.75 1.57 9.55
C ARG A 361 0.24 0.45 9.84
N LEU A 362 0.68 0.36 11.08
CA LEU A 362 1.61 -0.68 11.54
C LEU A 362 0.83 -1.95 11.91
N SER A 363 0.30 -2.64 10.90
CA SER A 363 -0.43 -3.90 11.06
C SER A 363 0.51 -5.03 11.51
N HIS A 364 0.38 -5.60 12.70
CA HIS A 364 -0.52 -5.25 13.82
C HIS A 364 0.24 -5.03 15.12
N TYR A 365 1.42 -4.45 14.99
CA TYR A 365 2.41 -4.33 16.04
C TYR A 365 3.39 -3.23 15.72
N THR A 366 4.01 -2.71 16.76
CA THR A 366 5.06 -1.71 16.60
C THR A 366 6.33 -2.32 15.99
N PRO A 367 6.89 -1.74 14.90
CA PRO A 367 8.12 -2.21 14.25
C PRO A 367 9.37 -1.80 15.06
N ALA A 368 10.55 -2.09 14.51
CA ALA A 368 11.79 -1.57 15.07
C ALA A 368 11.78 -0.02 15.16
N LYS A 369 12.38 0.54 16.21
CA LYS A 369 12.39 2.00 16.46
C LYS A 369 12.91 2.80 15.25
N GLY A 370 13.95 2.30 14.60
CA GLY A 370 14.55 2.93 13.42
C GLY A 370 13.59 3.10 12.22
N PHE A 371 12.52 2.29 12.12
CA PHE A 371 11.48 2.49 11.10
C PHE A 371 10.64 3.73 11.38
N ILE A 372 10.17 3.90 12.62
CA ILE A 372 9.44 5.10 13.06
C ILE A 372 10.34 6.32 12.88
N GLU A 373 11.61 6.19 13.24
CA GLU A 373 12.55 7.29 13.12
C GLU A 373 12.74 7.72 11.66
N LEU A 374 12.70 6.77 10.73
CA LEU A 374 12.75 7.05 9.30
C LEU A 374 11.44 7.68 8.79
N CYS A 375 10.28 7.29 9.33
CA CYS A 375 9.00 7.95 9.04
C CYS A 375 8.99 9.42 9.48
N ASP A 376 9.60 9.75 10.61
CA ASP A 376 9.78 11.15 11.04
C ASP A 376 10.62 11.95 10.04
N GLU A 377 11.74 11.37 9.57
CA GLU A 377 12.70 12.00 8.63
C GLU A 377 12.09 12.20 7.24
N MET A 378 11.42 11.17 6.73
CA MET A 378 10.91 11.15 5.36
C MET A 378 9.53 11.79 5.23
N GLY A 379 8.84 12.09 6.33
CA GLY A 379 7.49 12.63 6.34
C GLY A 379 6.47 11.58 5.96
N MET A 380 6.14 10.73 6.92
CA MET A 380 5.08 9.74 6.82
C MET A 380 4.23 9.78 8.08
N TYR A 381 2.90 9.84 7.95
CA TYR A 381 2.01 9.67 9.09
C TYR A 381 1.94 8.20 9.48
N VAL A 382 1.91 7.92 10.78
CA VAL A 382 1.95 6.56 11.32
C VAL A 382 0.80 6.35 12.29
N GLY A 383 0.02 5.31 12.05
CA GLY A 383 -0.86 4.69 13.03
C GLY A 383 -0.09 3.60 13.76
N ASN A 384 0.34 3.87 14.99
CA ASN A 384 1.16 2.92 15.76
C ASN A 384 0.25 1.99 16.56
N GLU A 385 0.39 0.69 16.33
CA GLU A 385 -0.53 -0.33 16.84
C GLU A 385 0.07 -1.12 17.99
N ILE A 386 -0.65 -1.13 19.11
CA ILE A 386 -0.34 -1.96 20.26
C ILE A 386 -0.78 -3.39 19.91
N SER A 387 0.16 -4.33 20.00
CA SER A 387 -0.05 -5.73 19.68
C SER A 387 -1.04 -6.40 20.62
N LEU A 388 -2.31 -6.43 20.22
CA LEU A 388 -3.38 -7.17 20.90
C LEU A 388 -4.27 -7.78 19.82
N GLY A 389 -3.90 -8.94 19.30
CA GLY A 389 -4.75 -9.68 18.36
C GLY A 389 -4.46 -11.16 18.40
N GLY A 390 -5.44 -11.96 17.98
CA GLY A 390 -5.38 -13.43 18.06
C GLY A 390 -5.68 -14.02 19.44
N ALA A 391 -5.85 -13.17 20.45
CA ALA A 391 -6.11 -13.56 21.84
C ALA A 391 -7.53 -14.13 22.06
N GLY A 392 -8.50 -13.73 21.24
CA GLY A 392 -9.88 -14.26 21.29
C GLY A 392 -10.48 -14.18 22.69
N ASN A 393 -10.91 -15.33 23.23
CA ASN A 393 -11.53 -15.40 24.56
C ASN A 393 -10.62 -14.93 25.71
N LEU A 394 -9.29 -14.88 25.53
CA LEU A 394 -8.37 -14.37 26.55
C LEU A 394 -8.59 -12.87 26.84
N MET A 395 -9.15 -12.12 25.89
CA MET A 395 -9.48 -10.70 26.09
C MET A 395 -10.58 -10.44 27.12
N TYR A 396 -11.27 -11.48 27.60
CA TYR A 396 -12.29 -11.40 28.65
C TYR A 396 -11.79 -11.80 30.04
N ASP A 397 -10.57 -12.35 30.15
CA ASP A 397 -10.03 -12.84 31.42
C ASP A 397 -9.14 -11.75 32.09
N PRO A 398 -9.58 -11.16 33.22
CA PRO A 398 -8.83 -10.10 33.89
C PRO A 398 -7.42 -10.51 34.35
N SER A 399 -7.12 -11.80 34.46
CA SER A 399 -5.78 -12.28 34.81
C SER A 399 -4.73 -12.01 33.73
N PHE A 400 -5.14 -11.52 32.55
CA PHE A 400 -4.27 -11.03 31.48
C PHE A 400 -4.08 -9.51 31.47
N SER A 401 -4.60 -8.77 32.47
CA SER A 401 -4.46 -7.31 32.54
C SER A 401 -3.00 -6.85 32.45
N ASN A 402 -2.07 -7.57 33.09
CA ASN A 402 -0.65 -7.24 33.03
C ASN A 402 -0.10 -7.34 31.59
N ALA A 403 -0.46 -8.38 30.84
CA ALA A 403 -0.01 -8.58 29.46
C ALA A 403 -0.47 -7.44 28.53
N VAL A 404 -1.69 -6.97 28.74
CA VAL A 404 -2.29 -5.86 27.98
C VAL A 404 -1.65 -4.52 28.34
N LEU A 405 -1.51 -4.24 29.64
CA LEU A 405 -0.93 -2.99 30.12
C LEU A 405 0.56 -2.88 29.78
N GLN A 406 1.31 -3.99 29.86
CA GLN A 406 2.72 -4.03 29.49
C GLN A 406 2.92 -3.66 28.02
N ARG A 407 2.21 -4.32 27.08
CA ARG A 407 2.31 -4.02 25.65
C ARG A 407 1.93 -2.58 25.32
N SER A 408 0.91 -2.06 26.01
CA SER A 408 0.46 -0.68 25.86
C SER A 408 1.51 0.32 26.36
N TYR A 409 2.05 0.10 27.56
CA TYR A 409 3.07 0.96 28.16
C TYR A 409 4.36 0.98 27.34
N GLU A 410 4.89 -0.21 27.01
CA GLU A 410 6.16 -0.35 26.28
C GLU A 410 6.08 0.26 24.88
N THR A 411 4.94 0.14 24.21
CA THR A 411 4.71 0.77 22.90
C THR A 411 4.67 2.30 23.00
N VAL A 412 3.82 2.83 23.89
CA VAL A 412 3.58 4.27 23.97
C VAL A 412 4.82 5.00 24.46
N VAL A 413 5.44 4.54 25.55
CA VAL A 413 6.60 5.25 26.15
C VAL A 413 7.79 5.29 25.19
N ARG A 414 7.99 4.25 24.37
CA ARG A 414 9.09 4.20 23.41
C ARG A 414 8.94 5.24 22.29
N ASP A 415 7.72 5.45 21.81
CA ASP A 415 7.45 6.21 20.58
C ASP A 415 6.66 7.53 20.82
N ILE A 416 6.44 7.93 22.07
CA ILE A 416 5.64 9.11 22.45
C ILE A 416 6.18 10.43 21.86
N ASN A 417 7.49 10.53 21.67
CA ASN A 417 8.16 11.71 21.12
C ASN A 417 8.16 11.76 19.59
N SER A 418 7.79 10.68 18.90
CA SER A 418 7.87 10.60 17.44
C SER A 418 6.77 11.44 16.76
N PRO A 419 7.10 12.50 16.01
CA PRO A 419 6.09 13.35 15.38
C PRO A 419 5.27 12.61 14.32
N SER A 420 5.83 11.57 13.68
CA SER A 420 5.13 10.73 12.70
C SER A 420 3.95 9.95 13.25
N VAL A 421 4.01 9.52 14.51
CA VAL A 421 2.89 8.82 15.15
C VAL A 421 1.76 9.83 15.32
N ILE A 422 0.61 9.62 14.67
CA ILE A 422 -0.52 10.56 14.69
C ILE A 422 -1.72 10.08 15.49
N TYR A 423 -1.79 8.78 15.79
CA TYR A 423 -2.78 8.19 16.67
C TYR A 423 -2.26 6.86 17.21
N TRP A 424 -2.86 6.38 18.29
CA TRP A 424 -2.60 5.06 18.86
C TRP A 424 -3.72 4.08 18.48
N SER A 425 -3.35 2.97 17.85
CA SER A 425 -4.25 1.86 17.55
C SER A 425 -4.13 0.80 18.64
N ILE A 426 -5.25 0.29 19.14
CA ILE A 426 -5.25 -0.73 20.20
C ILE A 426 -5.85 -2.02 19.64
N GLY A 427 -4.98 -3.00 19.43
CA GLY A 427 -5.34 -4.33 18.96
C GLY A 427 -5.80 -4.40 17.51
N ASN A 428 -6.35 -5.55 17.10
CA ASN A 428 -6.91 -5.75 15.77
C ASN A 428 -8.03 -6.80 15.76
N GLU A 429 -9.16 -6.48 15.13
CA GLU A 429 -10.31 -7.38 14.90
C GLU A 429 -10.89 -8.05 16.17
N ASP A 430 -10.68 -7.46 17.34
CA ASP A 430 -11.15 -8.03 18.60
C ASP A 430 -12.50 -7.45 19.08
N PRO A 431 -13.35 -8.26 19.74
CA PRO A 431 -14.43 -7.81 20.62
C PRO A 431 -14.02 -6.65 21.54
N LEU A 432 -14.84 -5.60 21.68
CA LEU A 432 -14.59 -4.58 22.72
C LEU A 432 -14.76 -5.22 24.10
N THR A 433 -13.68 -5.23 24.89
CA THR A 433 -13.67 -5.81 26.25
C THR A 433 -13.18 -4.82 27.31
N THR A 434 -13.30 -5.21 28.58
CA THR A 434 -12.75 -4.43 29.71
C THR A 434 -11.23 -4.27 29.63
N LEU A 435 -10.52 -5.26 29.07
CA LEU A 435 -9.07 -5.19 28.85
C LEU A 435 -8.70 -4.17 27.77
N HIS A 436 -9.47 -4.06 26.68
CA HIS A 436 -9.30 -2.98 25.71
C HIS A 436 -9.45 -1.61 26.37
N MET A 437 -10.48 -1.45 27.20
CA MET A 437 -10.70 -0.18 27.91
C MET A 437 -9.60 0.12 28.94
N ALA A 438 -8.97 -0.88 29.54
CA ALA A 438 -7.79 -0.69 30.39
C ALA A 438 -6.59 -0.15 29.58
N SER A 439 -6.35 -0.70 28.38
CA SER A 439 -5.35 -0.18 27.44
C SER A 439 -5.68 1.26 27.02
N VAL A 440 -6.91 1.54 26.56
CA VAL A 440 -7.36 2.89 26.14
C VAL A 440 -7.09 3.93 27.24
N LYS A 441 -7.45 3.61 28.49
CA LYS A 441 -7.26 4.52 29.61
C LYS A 441 -5.78 4.75 29.92
N LEU A 442 -4.96 3.70 29.88
CA LEU A 442 -3.52 3.84 30.07
C LEU A 442 -2.89 4.70 28.97
N VAL A 443 -3.22 4.43 27.71
CA VAL A 443 -2.70 5.19 26.56
C VAL A 443 -3.05 6.66 26.68
N LYS A 444 -4.31 7.02 26.98
CA LYS A 444 -4.71 8.42 27.18
C LYS A 444 -4.05 9.08 28.40
N ALA A 445 -3.75 8.32 29.45
CA ALA A 445 -3.05 8.84 30.62
C ALA A 445 -1.57 9.13 30.31
N LEU A 446 -0.93 8.30 29.48
CA LEU A 446 0.46 8.49 29.05
C LEU A 446 0.59 9.61 28.02
N ASP A 447 -0.30 9.64 27.03
CA ASP A 447 -0.27 10.57 25.91
C ASP A 447 -1.66 11.18 25.60
N PRO A 448 -1.96 12.37 26.12
CA PRO A 448 -3.19 13.08 25.79
C PRO A 448 -3.12 13.83 24.44
N THR A 449 -1.97 13.83 23.75
CA THR A 449 -1.77 14.64 22.52
C THR A 449 -2.19 13.94 21.24
N ARG A 450 -2.53 12.64 21.33
CA ARG A 450 -2.91 11.81 20.19
C ARG A 450 -4.25 11.11 20.46
N PRO A 451 -5.12 11.00 19.45
CA PRO A 451 -6.34 10.22 19.55
C PRO A 451 -6.05 8.71 19.57
N VAL A 452 -7.05 7.95 20.00
CA VAL A 452 -7.05 6.49 20.10
C VAL A 452 -8.16 5.91 19.21
N LEU A 453 -7.87 4.79 18.56
CA LEU A 453 -8.86 4.00 17.83
C LEU A 453 -8.72 2.50 18.13
N LEU A 454 -9.78 1.77 17.83
CA LEU A 454 -9.82 0.31 17.85
C LEU A 454 -10.13 -0.16 16.43
N PRO A 455 -9.21 -0.87 15.73
CA PRO A 455 -9.48 -1.34 14.38
C PRO A 455 -10.75 -2.19 14.32
N TRP A 456 -11.42 -2.17 13.17
CA TRP A 456 -12.71 -2.82 12.91
C TRP A 456 -13.93 -2.19 13.63
N ARG A 457 -13.72 -1.31 14.61
CA ARG A 457 -14.79 -0.67 15.39
C ARG A 457 -15.30 0.61 14.76
N HIS A 458 -16.54 0.60 14.34
CA HIS A 458 -17.21 1.72 13.66
C HIS A 458 -18.51 2.14 14.34
N GLU A 459 -18.81 1.55 15.50
CA GLU A 459 -20.09 1.75 16.17
C GLU A 459 -20.17 3.14 16.83
N GLU A 460 -21.23 3.89 16.53
CA GLU A 460 -21.41 5.24 17.08
C GLU A 460 -21.60 5.26 18.62
N TRP A 461 -21.96 4.11 19.22
CA TRP A 461 -22.10 3.95 20.67
C TRP A 461 -20.77 3.72 21.42
N LEU A 462 -19.63 3.61 20.72
CA LEU A 462 -18.33 3.43 21.36
C LEU A 462 -18.10 4.49 22.46
N PRO A 463 -17.38 4.17 23.55
CA PRO A 463 -17.04 5.14 24.59
C PRO A 463 -16.35 6.38 24.00
N LYS A 464 -16.52 7.54 24.66
CA LYS A 464 -15.91 8.81 24.20
C LYS A 464 -14.39 8.78 24.25
N GLU A 465 -13.82 7.87 25.03
CA GLU A 465 -12.39 7.61 25.09
C GLU A 465 -11.85 6.94 23.81
N VAL A 466 -12.71 6.49 22.89
CA VAL A 466 -12.31 6.04 21.55
C VAL A 466 -12.62 7.16 20.57
N ASP A 467 -11.60 7.87 20.10
CA ASP A 467 -11.77 9.16 19.43
C ASP A 467 -12.19 9.03 17.94
N ILE A 468 -11.90 7.89 17.31
CA ILE A 468 -11.99 7.68 15.85
C ILE A 468 -12.76 6.38 15.58
N LEU A 469 -13.60 6.40 14.55
CA LEU A 469 -14.26 5.21 14.01
C LEU A 469 -13.39 4.55 12.92
N ALA A 470 -13.23 3.24 12.98
CA ALA A 470 -12.33 2.46 12.14
C ALA A 470 -13.00 1.26 11.44
N PRO A 471 -13.97 1.49 10.55
CA PRO A 471 -14.58 0.43 9.74
C PRO A 471 -13.56 -0.28 8.84
N HIS A 472 -13.85 -1.55 8.56
CA HIS A 472 -13.03 -2.43 7.73
C HIS A 472 -13.80 -2.86 6.48
N TYR A 473 -13.18 -2.75 5.30
CA TYR A 473 -13.64 -3.36 4.04
C TYR A 473 -15.06 -2.99 3.59
N TRP A 474 -15.53 -1.82 3.97
CA TRP A 474 -16.86 -1.33 3.58
C TRP A 474 -16.94 -0.97 2.09
N LYS A 475 -18.16 -0.96 1.58
CA LYS A 475 -18.51 -0.46 0.25
C LYS A 475 -18.47 1.07 0.24
N ASP A 476 -18.32 1.64 -0.94
CA ASP A 476 -18.40 3.08 -1.22
C ASP A 476 -19.64 3.74 -0.56
N ARG A 477 -20.83 3.17 -0.75
CA ARG A 477 -22.07 3.72 -0.17
C ARG A 477 -22.06 3.76 1.36
N GLU A 478 -21.49 2.75 2.01
CA GLU A 478 -21.44 2.66 3.47
C GLU A 478 -20.49 3.72 4.04
N TYR A 479 -19.35 3.95 3.37
CA TYR A 479 -18.45 5.06 3.71
C TYR A 479 -19.11 6.43 3.54
N ASP A 480 -19.77 6.69 2.40
CA ASP A 480 -20.47 7.97 2.16
C ASP A 480 -21.54 8.22 3.23
N GLN A 481 -22.31 7.19 3.59
CA GLN A 481 -23.36 7.29 4.59
C GLN A 481 -22.78 7.65 5.97
N LEU A 482 -21.85 6.85 6.50
CA LEU A 482 -21.28 7.09 7.83
C LEU A 482 -20.55 8.44 7.90
N ALA A 483 -19.75 8.76 6.88
CA ALA A 483 -18.97 10.00 6.87
C ALA A 483 -19.83 11.27 6.72
N SER A 484 -21.06 11.16 6.22
CA SER A 484 -21.98 12.29 6.08
C SER A 484 -22.57 12.81 7.40
N HIS A 485 -22.61 11.99 8.45
CA HIS A 485 -23.25 12.35 9.72
C HIS A 485 -22.40 12.06 10.97
N SER A 486 -21.22 11.45 10.84
CA SER A 486 -20.36 11.11 11.98
C SER A 486 -19.89 12.35 12.74
N ASP A 487 -19.94 12.27 14.07
CA ASP A 487 -19.36 13.25 15.01
C ASP A 487 -17.92 12.91 15.44
N ARG A 488 -17.37 11.83 14.89
CA ARG A 488 -15.98 11.38 15.04
C ARG A 488 -15.29 11.28 13.68
N PRO A 489 -13.97 11.50 13.63
CA PRO A 489 -13.22 11.18 12.42
C PRO A 489 -13.31 9.69 12.10
N ILE A 490 -13.25 9.37 10.82
CA ILE A 490 -13.28 8.01 10.31
C ILE A 490 -11.94 7.72 9.62
N ILE A 491 -11.21 6.75 10.15
CA ILE A 491 -10.00 6.21 9.52
C ILE A 491 -10.26 4.73 9.27
N SER A 492 -10.50 4.35 8.03
CA SER A 492 -10.62 2.92 7.72
C SER A 492 -9.23 2.28 7.80
N THR A 493 -9.02 1.46 8.81
CA THR A 493 -7.72 0.82 9.05
C THR A 493 -7.41 -0.25 8.01
N GLU A 494 -8.42 -0.79 7.32
CA GLU A 494 -8.29 -1.75 6.21
C GLU A 494 -9.47 -1.54 5.25
N TYR A 495 -9.25 -1.34 3.95
CA TYR A 495 -10.37 -1.19 3.01
C TYR A 495 -10.26 -1.94 1.68
N THR A 496 -9.36 -1.59 0.76
CA THR A 496 -9.23 -2.33 -0.50
C THR A 496 -8.25 -3.48 -0.29
N HIS A 497 -8.73 -4.69 -0.53
CA HIS A 497 -7.98 -5.93 -0.32
C HIS A 497 -7.43 -6.44 -1.65
N ALA A 498 -6.12 -6.34 -1.85
CA ALA A 498 -5.46 -6.92 -3.01
C ALA A 498 -5.54 -8.45 -2.94
N TYR A 499 -5.41 -9.11 -4.10
CA TYR A 499 -5.38 -10.56 -4.13
C TYR A 499 -4.56 -11.04 -5.31
N GLY A 500 -3.28 -11.28 -5.04
CA GLY A 500 -2.28 -11.43 -6.08
C GLY A 500 -2.32 -10.29 -7.10
N VAL A 501 -2.22 -10.62 -8.38
CA VAL A 501 -2.23 -9.65 -9.50
C VAL A 501 -3.60 -9.46 -10.16
N ASP A 502 -4.62 -10.20 -9.69
CA ASP A 502 -5.94 -10.30 -10.31
C ASP A 502 -7.05 -9.58 -9.52
N GLY A 503 -6.77 -9.19 -8.27
CA GLY A 503 -7.67 -8.47 -7.38
C GLY A 503 -7.57 -6.93 -7.48
N PHE A 504 -8.08 -6.23 -6.47
CA PHE A 504 -7.89 -4.79 -6.26
C PHE A 504 -8.79 -3.84 -7.08
N GLY A 505 -10.09 -4.13 -7.16
CA GLY A 505 -11.09 -3.23 -7.77
C GLY A 505 -11.72 -2.25 -6.75
N GLY A 506 -12.12 -1.08 -7.25
CA GLY A 506 -12.99 -0.11 -6.54
C GLY A 506 -12.34 0.78 -5.49
N LEU A 507 -11.00 0.79 -5.44
CA LEU A 507 -10.18 1.71 -4.63
C LEU A 507 -10.66 3.16 -4.75
N GLU A 508 -10.83 3.62 -5.99
CA GLU A 508 -11.20 5.00 -6.30
C GLU A 508 -12.60 5.37 -5.77
N ALA A 509 -13.59 4.49 -5.97
CA ALA A 509 -14.96 4.72 -5.54
C ALA A 509 -15.04 4.83 -4.00
N ARG A 510 -14.38 3.92 -3.29
CA ARG A 510 -14.30 3.96 -1.82
C ARG A 510 -13.56 5.20 -1.32
N TRP A 511 -12.42 5.53 -1.94
CA TRP A 511 -11.64 6.71 -1.58
C TRP A 511 -12.45 7.99 -1.74
N LYS A 512 -13.10 8.18 -2.89
CA LYS A 512 -13.98 9.34 -3.16
C LYS A 512 -15.16 9.40 -2.19
N ALA A 513 -15.84 8.28 -1.95
CA ALA A 513 -16.99 8.23 -1.05
C ALA A 513 -16.63 8.59 0.40
N LEU A 514 -15.53 8.04 0.91
CA LEU A 514 -15.05 8.35 2.27
C LEU A 514 -14.62 9.82 2.37
N THR A 515 -13.74 10.28 1.47
CA THR A 515 -13.07 11.58 1.62
C THR A 515 -13.88 12.79 1.18
N LYS A 516 -15.03 12.57 0.53
CA LYS A 516 -16.04 13.59 0.18
C LYS A 516 -16.51 14.40 1.39
N HIS A 517 -16.54 13.79 2.58
CA HIS A 517 -16.96 14.46 3.81
C HIS A 517 -15.76 14.82 4.68
N PRO A 518 -15.85 15.90 5.50
CA PRO A 518 -14.79 16.25 6.43
C PRO A 518 -14.44 15.12 7.42
N ALA A 519 -15.45 14.40 7.94
CA ALA A 519 -15.24 13.33 8.92
C ALA A 519 -14.42 12.14 8.35
N GLY A 520 -14.57 11.86 7.05
CA GLY A 520 -13.78 10.84 6.36
C GLY A 520 -12.33 11.26 6.21
N THR A 521 -11.50 10.81 7.13
CA THR A 521 -10.09 11.22 7.26
C THR A 521 -9.20 10.49 6.27
N GLY A 522 -9.51 9.22 5.97
CA GLY A 522 -8.75 8.43 4.99
C GLY A 522 -8.77 6.95 5.32
N ALA A 523 -7.96 6.17 4.62
CA ALA A 523 -7.97 4.72 4.72
C ALA A 523 -6.58 4.11 4.49
N ALA A 524 -6.39 2.87 4.93
CA ALA A 524 -5.20 2.07 4.62
C ALA A 524 -5.56 0.85 3.76
N ILE A 525 -4.92 0.73 2.60
CA ILE A 525 -4.98 -0.46 1.72
C ILE A 525 -4.48 -1.69 2.48
N TRP A 526 -5.10 -2.85 2.28
CA TRP A 526 -4.57 -4.15 2.71
C TRP A 526 -3.97 -4.88 1.50
N MET A 527 -2.65 -4.92 1.32
CA MET A 527 -1.56 -4.33 2.13
C MET A 527 -0.35 -3.95 1.25
N TRP A 528 0.78 -3.54 1.85
CA TRP A 528 1.95 -3.06 1.13
C TRP A 528 2.57 -4.13 0.23
N ALA A 529 3.10 -5.20 0.80
CA ALA A 529 3.87 -6.22 0.08
C ALA A 529 3.36 -7.63 0.38
N ASP A 530 3.43 -8.53 -0.59
CA ASP A 530 3.13 -9.96 -0.38
C ASP A 530 4.03 -10.54 0.72
N GLN A 531 3.45 -11.28 1.68
CA GLN A 531 4.17 -11.88 2.80
C GLN A 531 4.93 -13.16 2.37
N GLY A 532 6.04 -12.96 1.66
CA GLY A 532 6.94 -14.01 1.25
C GLY A 532 8.12 -14.17 2.20
N ILE A 533 8.45 -15.42 2.55
CA ILE A 533 9.64 -15.78 3.33
C ILE A 533 10.46 -16.80 2.56
N LYS A 534 11.75 -16.54 2.41
CA LYS A 534 12.69 -17.46 1.79
C LYS A 534 13.28 -18.41 2.84
N THR A 535 13.31 -19.69 2.54
CA THR A 535 13.97 -20.70 3.39
C THR A 535 15.09 -21.41 2.62
N PRO A 536 16.14 -21.93 3.28
CA PRO A 536 17.24 -22.58 2.58
C PRO A 536 16.87 -23.94 1.98
N VAL A 537 15.70 -24.47 2.34
CA VAL A 537 15.18 -25.76 1.86
C VAL A 537 14.08 -25.51 0.85
N ALA A 538 14.22 -26.08 -0.34
CA ALA A 538 13.18 -25.99 -1.36
C ALA A 538 11.87 -26.61 -0.86
N LYS A 539 10.73 -26.00 -1.20
CA LYS A 539 9.42 -26.57 -0.87
C LYS A 539 9.30 -27.93 -1.54
N ALA A 540 8.77 -28.94 -0.84
CA ALA A 540 8.35 -30.16 -1.51
C ALA A 540 7.31 -29.80 -2.59
N LYS A 541 7.52 -30.25 -3.84
CA LYS A 541 6.61 -29.96 -4.96
C LYS A 541 5.19 -30.39 -4.59
N TYR A 542 4.31 -29.43 -4.30
CA TYR A 542 2.87 -29.64 -4.19
C TYR A 542 2.14 -28.72 -5.16
N SER A 543 1.46 -29.38 -6.11
CA SER A 543 0.36 -28.96 -6.99
C SER A 543 0.49 -27.70 -7.85
N GLU A 544 -0.48 -27.53 -8.75
CA GLU A 544 -0.70 -26.41 -9.70
C GLU A 544 -0.92 -25.03 -9.02
N ASP A 545 -0.64 -24.92 -7.71
CA ASP A 545 -0.94 -23.76 -6.85
C ASP A 545 0.32 -23.01 -6.34
N ASP A 546 1.45 -23.16 -7.03
CA ASP A 546 2.69 -22.47 -6.67
C ASP A 546 2.61 -20.96 -6.97
N ILE A 547 2.40 -20.15 -5.94
CA ILE A 547 2.38 -18.68 -6.00
C ILE A 547 3.75 -18.05 -5.72
N SER A 548 4.82 -18.84 -5.58
CA SER A 548 6.19 -18.35 -5.31
C SER A 548 6.86 -17.61 -6.47
N GLN A 549 6.13 -17.38 -7.57
CA GLN A 549 6.60 -16.68 -8.77
C GLN A 549 7.88 -17.29 -9.37
N GLY A 550 8.09 -18.60 -9.17
CA GLY A 550 9.22 -19.36 -9.70
C GLY A 550 10.42 -19.46 -8.75
N ASP A 551 10.40 -18.81 -7.59
CA ASP A 551 11.41 -19.02 -6.53
C ASP A 551 11.03 -20.22 -5.65
N LYS A 552 11.60 -21.40 -5.96
CA LYS A 552 11.34 -22.65 -5.23
C LYS A 552 11.68 -22.62 -3.73
N TYR A 553 12.40 -21.59 -3.26
CA TYR A 553 12.76 -21.38 -1.85
C TYR A 553 11.80 -20.42 -1.14
N LEU A 554 11.06 -19.62 -1.90
CA LEU A 554 10.08 -18.67 -1.37
C LEU A 554 8.82 -19.41 -0.91
N ARG A 555 8.36 -19.09 0.29
CA ARG A 555 7.11 -19.53 0.89
C ARG A 555 6.20 -18.31 0.94
N ILE A 556 5.02 -18.43 0.33
CA ILE A 556 3.93 -17.48 0.49
C ILE A 556 2.73 -18.32 0.91
N ASP A 557 2.13 -17.98 2.04
CA ASP A 557 0.80 -18.49 2.38
C ASP A 557 -0.23 -17.74 1.53
N TYR A 558 -1.25 -18.45 1.07
CA TYR A 558 -2.33 -17.85 0.30
C TYR A 558 -2.98 -16.68 1.04
N ALA A 559 -3.10 -16.78 2.36
CA ALA A 559 -3.64 -15.74 3.21
C ALA A 559 -2.78 -14.47 3.22
N GLY A 560 -1.47 -14.55 2.91
CA GLY A 560 -0.55 -13.41 2.86
C GLY A 560 -0.20 -12.90 1.46
N TRP A 561 -0.88 -13.38 0.41
CA TRP A 561 -0.68 -12.95 -0.99
C TRP A 561 -1.55 -11.74 -1.38
N ASP A 562 -1.34 -10.63 -0.66
CA ASP A 562 -2.20 -9.42 -0.65
C ASP A 562 -1.44 -8.11 -0.87
N GLY A 563 -0.25 -8.14 -1.44
CA GLY A 563 0.56 -6.96 -1.66
C GLY A 563 0.16 -6.17 -2.90
N ILE A 564 0.18 -4.84 -2.80
CA ILE A 564 0.22 -3.97 -3.99
C ILE A 564 1.61 -3.97 -4.66
N VAL A 565 2.64 -4.46 -3.96
CA VAL A 565 3.92 -4.89 -4.53
C VAL A 565 4.18 -6.35 -4.18
N ASP A 566 5.02 -7.04 -4.96
CA ASP A 566 5.40 -8.41 -4.59
C ASP A 566 6.31 -8.43 -3.35
N SER A 567 6.69 -9.62 -2.89
CA SER A 567 7.51 -9.77 -1.69
C SER A 567 8.88 -9.08 -1.78
N TYR A 568 9.42 -8.89 -2.99
CA TYR A 568 10.69 -8.20 -3.25
C TYR A 568 10.50 -6.72 -3.65
N ARG A 569 9.28 -6.19 -3.50
CA ARG A 569 8.89 -4.80 -3.81
C ARG A 569 8.94 -4.48 -5.30
N ASN A 570 8.83 -5.48 -6.18
CA ASN A 570 8.58 -5.22 -7.60
C ASN A 570 7.15 -4.70 -7.77
N LEU A 571 7.01 -3.71 -8.64
CA LEU A 571 5.73 -3.01 -8.83
C LEU A 571 4.72 -3.92 -9.52
N THR A 572 3.53 -4.03 -8.93
CA THR A 572 2.39 -4.65 -9.61
C THR A 572 1.52 -3.57 -10.28
N ARG A 573 0.46 -4.01 -10.95
CA ARG A 573 -0.55 -3.11 -11.51
C ARG A 573 -1.32 -2.35 -10.41
N ASP A 574 -1.42 -2.93 -9.22
CA ASP A 574 -2.17 -2.37 -8.09
C ASP A 574 -1.43 -1.18 -7.47
N TYR A 575 -0.09 -1.22 -7.50
CA TYR A 575 0.75 -0.08 -7.16
C TYR A 575 0.48 1.12 -8.09
N LEU A 576 0.35 0.87 -9.40
CA LEU A 576 0.07 1.94 -10.38
C LEU A 576 -1.33 2.53 -10.18
N GLU A 577 -2.33 1.68 -9.93
CA GLU A 577 -3.70 2.13 -9.62
C GLU A 577 -3.71 2.97 -8.34
N THR A 578 -3.01 2.50 -7.29
CA THR A 578 -2.86 3.24 -6.03
C THR A 578 -2.24 4.61 -6.27
N LYS A 579 -1.15 4.67 -7.04
CA LYS A 579 -0.47 5.93 -7.38
C LYS A 579 -1.43 6.92 -8.04
N ALA A 580 -2.21 6.47 -9.02
CA ALA A 580 -3.15 7.34 -9.72
C ALA A 580 -4.29 7.82 -8.80
N VAL A 581 -4.93 6.92 -8.05
CA VAL A 581 -6.04 7.28 -7.13
C VAL A 581 -5.58 8.23 -6.01
N TYR A 582 -4.37 8.06 -5.49
CA TYR A 582 -3.84 8.89 -4.41
C TYR A 582 -3.17 10.19 -4.88
N ALA A 583 -3.15 10.46 -6.19
CA ALA A 583 -2.58 11.69 -6.74
C ALA A 583 -3.21 12.94 -6.12
N GLN A 584 -2.35 13.85 -5.63
CA GLN A 584 -2.80 15.09 -5.00
C GLN A 584 -3.03 16.23 -5.99
N VAL A 585 -2.72 16.05 -7.27
CA VAL A 585 -2.92 17.08 -8.30
C VAL A 585 -3.30 16.42 -9.60
N TYR A 586 -4.40 16.88 -10.20
CA TYR A 586 -4.97 16.32 -11.41
C TYR A 586 -5.91 17.33 -12.09
N PRO A 587 -6.19 17.18 -13.40
CA PRO A 587 -7.27 17.92 -14.06
C PRO A 587 -8.62 17.53 -13.47
N ALA A 588 -9.45 18.50 -13.07
CA ALA A 588 -10.76 18.23 -12.45
C ALA A 588 -11.86 17.83 -13.46
N ILE A 589 -11.48 17.56 -14.71
CA ILE A 589 -12.36 17.22 -15.83
C ILE A 589 -11.67 16.19 -16.73
N ASP A 590 -12.45 15.28 -17.32
CA ASP A 590 -11.92 14.31 -18.29
C ASP A 590 -12.06 14.79 -19.74
N LYS A 591 -12.94 15.77 -19.99
CA LYS A 591 -13.25 16.30 -21.32
C LYS A 591 -13.39 17.81 -21.30
N MET A 592 -12.91 18.46 -22.36
CA MET A 592 -13.11 19.88 -22.59
C MET A 592 -13.48 20.17 -24.04
N TYR A 593 -14.47 21.06 -24.23
CA TYR A 593 -14.89 21.48 -25.56
C TYR A 593 -14.09 22.69 -26.05
N PHE A 594 -13.78 22.74 -27.35
CA PHE A 594 -13.08 23.86 -27.97
C PHE A 594 -13.59 24.16 -29.38
N VAL A 595 -13.27 25.37 -29.87
CA VAL A 595 -13.53 25.78 -31.26
C VAL A 595 -12.22 25.68 -32.07
N PRO A 596 -12.22 25.07 -33.26
CA PRO A 596 -11.02 25.04 -34.11
C PRO A 596 -10.49 26.45 -34.38
N GLY A 597 -9.18 26.66 -34.19
CA GLY A 597 -8.52 27.96 -34.31
C GLY A 597 -8.59 28.84 -33.06
N GLN A 598 -9.23 28.40 -31.97
CA GLN A 598 -9.22 29.10 -30.68
C GLN A 598 -7.78 29.24 -30.14
N ASP A 599 -7.45 30.40 -29.57
CA ASP A 599 -6.09 30.68 -29.11
C ASP A 599 -5.67 29.83 -27.89
N SER A 600 -6.58 29.70 -26.92
CA SER A 600 -6.29 29.03 -25.65
C SER A 600 -7.55 28.51 -24.95
N ILE A 601 -7.36 27.51 -24.11
CA ILE A 601 -8.37 26.98 -23.18
C ILE A 601 -7.90 27.11 -21.73
N ARG A 602 -8.82 26.91 -20.77
CA ARG A 602 -8.55 26.95 -19.33
C ARG A 602 -8.94 25.61 -18.71
N ILE A 603 -7.94 24.80 -18.37
CA ILE A 603 -8.13 23.51 -17.72
C ILE A 603 -8.17 23.71 -16.20
N PRO A 604 -9.24 23.31 -15.49
CA PRO A 604 -9.26 23.34 -14.04
C PRO A 604 -8.32 22.26 -13.49
N ILE A 605 -7.37 22.65 -12.64
CA ILE A 605 -6.43 21.77 -11.95
C ILE A 605 -6.80 21.76 -10.47
N GLN A 606 -7.10 20.58 -9.93
CA GLN A 606 -7.40 20.39 -8.51
C GLN A 606 -6.09 20.27 -7.72
N ASN A 607 -6.01 20.93 -6.56
CA ASN A 607 -4.94 20.76 -5.58
C ASN A 607 -5.47 20.07 -4.32
N ASP A 608 -5.22 18.78 -4.16
CA ASP A 608 -5.57 17.98 -2.98
C ASP A 608 -4.39 17.78 -2.01
N PHE A 609 -3.30 18.54 -2.16
CA PHE A 609 -2.30 18.65 -1.10
C PHE A 609 -2.92 19.33 0.12
N ASP A 610 -2.47 18.94 1.32
CA ASP A 610 -2.94 19.50 2.58
C ASP A 610 -2.22 20.83 2.89
N PHE A 611 -0.93 20.93 2.57
CA PHE A 611 -0.08 22.08 2.92
C PHE A 611 0.69 22.70 1.74
N THR A 612 0.73 22.02 0.59
CA THR A 612 1.56 22.41 -0.57
C THR A 612 0.79 23.26 -1.59
N ASN A 613 1.43 24.32 -2.07
CA ASN A 613 0.92 25.16 -3.16
C ASN A 613 1.37 24.62 -4.54
N LEU A 614 0.50 24.71 -5.54
CA LEU A 614 0.78 24.27 -6.91
C LEU A 614 1.97 24.97 -7.59
N ASN A 615 2.41 26.13 -7.09
CA ASN A 615 3.58 26.82 -7.65
C ASN A 615 4.89 26.02 -7.50
N THR A 616 4.89 25.00 -6.64
CA THR A 616 5.99 24.05 -6.45
C THR A 616 5.91 22.84 -7.38
N VAL A 617 4.75 22.60 -8.00
CA VAL A 617 4.49 21.48 -8.92
C VAL A 617 4.85 21.91 -10.34
N LYS A 618 5.63 21.07 -11.03
CA LYS A 618 5.90 21.27 -12.46
C LYS A 618 4.85 20.54 -13.28
N ILE A 619 4.27 21.22 -14.26
CA ILE A 619 3.22 20.68 -15.13
C ILE A 619 3.77 20.63 -16.54
N ASN A 620 4.12 19.44 -17.01
CA ASN A 620 4.44 19.20 -18.42
C ASN A 620 3.13 18.85 -19.14
N TRP A 621 2.88 19.46 -20.29
CA TRP A 621 1.69 19.18 -21.09
C TRP A 621 2.04 18.93 -22.55
N SER A 622 1.25 18.12 -23.22
CA SER A 622 1.36 17.85 -24.66
C SER A 622 -0.02 17.63 -25.28
N ILE A 623 -0.27 18.20 -26.45
CA ILE A 623 -1.51 18.10 -27.22
C ILE A 623 -1.27 17.08 -28.33
N TRP A 624 -2.18 16.12 -28.45
CA TRP A 624 -2.07 15.00 -29.37
C TRP A 624 -3.27 14.93 -30.31
N GLU A 625 -3.03 14.45 -31.52
CA GLU A 625 -4.02 13.92 -32.46
C GLU A 625 -3.73 12.42 -32.66
N ASP A 626 -4.58 11.55 -32.11
CA ASP A 626 -4.32 10.11 -31.97
C ASP A 626 -2.89 9.86 -31.40
N GLY A 627 -1.95 9.42 -32.26
CA GLY A 627 -0.56 9.14 -31.91
C GLY A 627 0.44 10.22 -32.29
N GLN A 628 0.00 11.35 -32.83
CA GLN A 628 0.86 12.46 -33.25
C GLN A 628 0.84 13.59 -32.23
N GLU A 629 1.99 13.92 -31.64
CA GLU A 629 2.13 15.13 -30.84
C GLU A 629 2.10 16.37 -31.74
N LEU A 630 1.19 17.30 -31.43
CA LEU A 630 1.01 18.55 -32.18
C LEU A 630 1.71 19.74 -31.52
N SER A 631 1.79 19.72 -30.19
CA SER A 631 2.40 20.78 -29.38
C SER A 631 2.70 20.28 -27.97
N SER A 632 3.71 20.83 -27.32
CA SER A 632 4.01 20.56 -25.93
C SER A 632 4.60 21.78 -25.23
N GLY A 633 4.65 21.74 -23.91
CA GLY A 633 5.24 22.81 -23.11
C GLY A 633 5.28 22.50 -21.62
N ASN A 634 5.85 23.45 -20.90
CA ASN A 634 5.96 23.42 -19.45
C ASN A 634 5.20 24.60 -18.87
N SER A 635 4.50 24.37 -17.76
CA SER A 635 3.73 25.37 -17.05
C SER A 635 3.90 25.23 -15.54
N SER A 636 3.65 26.33 -14.84
CA SER A 636 3.42 26.36 -13.39
C SER A 636 2.24 27.28 -13.11
N ILE A 637 1.50 27.01 -12.05
CA ILE A 637 0.36 27.82 -11.63
C ILE A 637 0.39 28.00 -10.12
N ASN A 638 -0.11 29.13 -9.64
CA ASN A 638 -0.37 29.32 -8.22
C ASN A 638 -1.74 28.72 -7.89
N GLY A 639 -1.81 27.93 -6.82
CA GLY A 639 -3.04 27.34 -6.31
C GLY A 639 -2.82 26.86 -4.88
N GLN A 640 -3.57 27.43 -3.93
CA GLN A 640 -3.47 27.04 -2.52
C GLN A 640 -3.93 25.59 -2.31
N SER A 641 -3.56 24.99 -1.17
CA SER A 641 -4.07 23.67 -0.79
C SER A 641 -5.59 23.62 -0.83
N HIS A 642 -6.14 22.48 -1.27
CA HIS A 642 -7.58 22.21 -1.46
C HIS A 642 -8.30 23.07 -2.53
N ALA A 643 -7.61 23.94 -3.26
CA ALA A 643 -8.23 24.82 -4.25
C ALA A 643 -8.15 24.27 -5.68
N THR A 644 -9.16 24.56 -6.49
CA THR A 644 -9.10 24.38 -7.95
C THR A 644 -8.57 25.66 -8.62
N SER A 645 -7.57 25.54 -9.49
CA SER A 645 -6.95 26.67 -10.20
C SER A 645 -6.96 26.44 -11.71
N ALA A 646 -7.21 27.48 -12.51
CA ALA A 646 -7.32 27.36 -13.96
C ALA A 646 -5.96 27.50 -14.67
N LEU A 647 -5.48 26.41 -15.27
CA LEU A 647 -4.30 26.40 -16.13
C LEU A 647 -4.68 26.83 -17.55
N LYS A 648 -4.14 27.97 -18.01
CA LYS A 648 -4.32 28.44 -19.38
C LYS A 648 -3.33 27.75 -20.31
N LEU A 649 -3.82 27.05 -21.33
CA LEU A 649 -3.00 26.35 -22.32
C LEU A 649 -3.26 26.86 -23.74
N PRO A 650 -2.22 27.06 -24.56
CA PRO A 650 -2.40 27.44 -25.95
C PRO A 650 -2.89 26.24 -26.78
N ILE A 651 -3.93 26.45 -27.60
CA ILE A 651 -4.46 25.42 -28.51
C ILE A 651 -4.54 25.92 -29.96
N SER A 652 -3.89 27.04 -30.27
CA SER A 652 -3.89 27.68 -31.61
C SER A 652 -3.36 26.79 -32.76
N LYS A 653 -2.69 25.68 -32.43
CA LYS A 653 -2.25 24.66 -33.39
C LYS A 653 -3.41 23.81 -33.92
N LEU A 654 -4.52 23.72 -33.19
CA LEU A 654 -5.73 23.00 -33.59
C LEU A 654 -6.62 23.86 -34.51
N LYS A 655 -6.10 24.22 -35.68
CA LYS A 655 -6.83 25.06 -36.67
C LYS A 655 -7.92 24.30 -37.42
N THR A 656 -7.69 23.00 -37.64
CA THR A 656 -8.57 22.10 -38.38
C THR A 656 -8.69 20.78 -37.63
N ILE A 657 -9.83 20.12 -37.76
CA ILE A 657 -10.12 18.83 -37.14
C ILE A 657 -10.29 17.81 -38.26
N GLN A 658 -9.69 16.65 -38.09
CA GLN A 658 -9.85 15.52 -39.01
C GLN A 658 -10.97 14.60 -38.52
N PRO A 659 -11.91 14.20 -39.40
CA PRO A 659 -12.96 13.25 -39.05
C PRO A 659 -12.39 11.93 -38.49
N GLY A 660 -12.96 11.46 -37.38
CA GLY A 660 -12.57 10.19 -36.75
C GLY A 660 -11.24 10.22 -35.99
N LYS A 661 -10.56 11.38 -35.91
CA LYS A 661 -9.39 11.58 -35.05
C LYS A 661 -9.80 12.01 -33.65
N THR A 662 -9.06 11.55 -32.65
CA THR A 662 -9.25 11.96 -31.26
C THR A 662 -8.15 12.94 -30.86
N TYR A 663 -8.55 14.03 -30.21
CA TYR A 663 -7.63 15.03 -29.70
C TYR A 663 -7.62 14.99 -28.18
N PHE A 664 -6.46 15.11 -27.56
CA PHE A 664 -6.36 15.13 -26.10
C PHE A 664 -5.11 15.85 -25.63
N ILE A 665 -5.12 16.33 -24.39
CA ILE A 665 -3.96 16.87 -23.70
C ILE A 665 -3.47 15.82 -22.72
N ARG A 666 -2.19 15.46 -22.77
CA ARG A 666 -1.52 14.68 -21.73
C ARG A 666 -0.80 15.59 -20.77
N PHE A 667 -0.90 15.27 -19.49
CA PHE A 667 -0.22 15.95 -18.39
C PHE A 667 0.75 15.01 -17.70
N ILE A 668 1.90 15.54 -17.28
CA ILE A 668 2.80 14.91 -16.32
C ILE A 668 3.03 15.92 -15.20
N PHE A 669 2.54 15.61 -14.01
CA PHE A 669 2.74 16.41 -12.80
C PHE A 669 3.92 15.86 -12.02
N THR A 670 4.90 16.72 -11.71
CA THR A 670 6.07 16.32 -10.91
C THR A 670 6.27 17.25 -9.72
N ARG A 671 6.77 16.66 -8.63
CA ARG A 671 7.16 17.39 -7.42
C ARG A 671 8.42 18.23 -7.68
N ALA A 672 8.76 19.09 -6.72
CA ALA A 672 9.95 19.92 -6.78
C ALA A 672 11.25 19.10 -6.93
N ASP A 673 11.31 17.91 -6.33
CA ASP A 673 12.45 16.97 -6.42
C ASP A 673 12.52 16.20 -7.76
N GLY A 674 11.54 16.38 -8.65
CA GLY A 674 11.48 15.72 -9.95
C GLY A 674 10.72 14.39 -9.96
N SER A 675 10.30 13.86 -8.80
CA SER A 675 9.47 12.66 -8.74
C SER A 675 8.08 12.90 -9.35
N GLU A 676 7.58 11.91 -10.08
CA GLU A 676 6.27 11.98 -10.74
C GLU A 676 5.13 11.73 -9.75
N ILE A 677 4.15 12.63 -9.72
CA ILE A 677 2.91 12.50 -8.94
C ILE A 677 1.93 11.63 -9.71
N THR A 678 1.52 12.06 -10.91
CA THR A 678 0.61 11.33 -11.78
C THR A 678 0.77 11.75 -13.24
N ARG A 679 0.21 10.93 -14.13
CA ARG A 679 -0.01 11.24 -15.54
C ARG A 679 -1.50 11.20 -15.79
N GLU A 680 -1.99 12.20 -16.51
CA GLU A 680 -3.43 12.32 -16.78
C GLU A 680 -3.67 12.75 -18.22
N ALA A 681 -4.89 12.57 -18.70
CA ALA A 681 -5.29 13.06 -20.01
C ALA A 681 -6.68 13.70 -19.98
N VAL A 682 -6.83 14.80 -20.73
CA VAL A 682 -8.11 15.46 -20.96
C VAL A 682 -8.46 15.39 -22.44
N GLU A 683 -9.59 14.78 -22.77
CA GLU A 683 -10.10 14.70 -24.14
C GLU A 683 -10.52 16.10 -24.62
N LEU A 684 -10.07 16.49 -25.81
CA LEU A 684 -10.46 17.75 -26.46
C LEU A 684 -11.52 17.47 -27.50
N CYS A 685 -12.75 17.93 -27.22
CA CYS A 685 -13.91 17.71 -28.08
C CYS A 685 -14.21 18.98 -28.90
N PRO A 686 -14.15 18.94 -30.25
CA PRO A 686 -14.56 20.10 -31.04
C PRO A 686 -16.07 20.35 -30.89
N GLN A 687 -16.49 21.62 -30.74
CA GLN A 687 -17.91 21.97 -30.58
C GLN A 687 -18.77 21.71 -31.83
N THR A 688 -18.16 21.73 -33.01
CA THR A 688 -18.81 21.35 -34.27
C THR A 688 -18.24 20.03 -34.74
N GLU A 689 -19.02 18.95 -34.65
CA GLU A 689 -18.72 17.73 -35.37
C GLU A 689 -18.84 18.01 -36.88
N GLN A 690 -17.74 17.91 -37.61
CA GLN A 690 -17.83 17.81 -39.06
C GLN A 690 -18.36 16.42 -39.40
N ILE A 691 -19.66 16.33 -39.69
CA ILE A 691 -20.25 15.14 -40.28
C ILE A 691 -19.70 15.02 -41.70
N VAL A 692 -18.63 14.24 -41.86
CA VAL A 692 -18.19 13.83 -43.18
C VAL A 692 -18.94 12.56 -43.54
N GLN A 693 -20.08 12.73 -44.22
CA GLN A 693 -20.60 11.65 -45.05
C GLN A 693 -19.66 11.51 -46.23
N ALA A 694 -18.77 10.51 -46.19
CA ALA A 694 -18.11 10.07 -47.39
C ALA A 694 -19.18 9.51 -48.33
N VAL A 695 -19.54 10.26 -49.37
CA VAL A 695 -20.38 9.76 -50.46
C VAL A 695 -19.54 8.73 -51.21
N SER A 696 -19.65 7.47 -50.81
CA SER A 696 -19.04 6.36 -51.55
C SER A 696 -19.98 5.93 -52.67
N ASN A 697 -19.48 5.95 -53.90
CA ASN A 697 -20.17 5.43 -55.09
C ASN A 697 -19.96 3.90 -55.28
N GLY A 698 -19.55 3.17 -54.24
CA GLY A 698 -19.30 1.73 -54.32
C GLY A 698 -20.57 0.93 -54.63
N LYS A 699 -20.53 0.09 -55.67
CA LYS A 699 -21.66 -0.78 -56.04
C LYS A 699 -21.71 -2.02 -55.15
N LEU A 700 -22.79 -2.18 -54.39
CA LEU A 700 -23.03 -3.36 -53.56
C LEU A 700 -23.55 -4.55 -54.38
N ILE A 701 -22.78 -5.65 -54.35
CA ILE A 701 -23.10 -6.92 -55.00
C ILE A 701 -23.37 -7.96 -53.93
N VAL A 702 -24.50 -8.65 -54.03
CA VAL A 702 -24.84 -9.78 -53.15
C VAL A 702 -24.89 -11.03 -54.02
N SER A 703 -24.00 -12.00 -53.77
CA SER A 703 -24.04 -13.33 -54.38
C SER A 703 -24.37 -14.39 -53.34
N LYS A 704 -25.16 -15.38 -53.73
CA LYS A 704 -25.59 -16.48 -52.86
C LYS A 704 -25.14 -17.79 -53.48
N ASP A 705 -24.55 -18.65 -52.66
CA ASP A 705 -24.34 -20.06 -53.00
C ASP A 705 -25.05 -20.96 -51.96
N LYS A 706 -24.84 -22.29 -52.00
CA LYS A 706 -25.52 -23.25 -51.10
C LYS A 706 -25.07 -23.17 -49.64
N GLU A 707 -23.89 -22.61 -49.37
CA GLU A 707 -23.22 -22.62 -48.06
C GLU A 707 -22.86 -21.20 -47.57
N SER A 708 -22.89 -20.20 -48.46
CA SER A 708 -22.44 -18.84 -48.19
C SER A 708 -23.28 -17.75 -48.87
N VAL A 709 -23.27 -16.56 -48.26
CA VAL A 709 -23.75 -15.30 -48.80
C VAL A 709 -22.58 -14.33 -48.79
N ILE A 710 -22.21 -13.84 -49.97
CA ILE A 710 -21.10 -12.90 -50.14
C ILE A 710 -21.69 -11.52 -50.44
N VAL A 711 -21.29 -10.53 -49.65
CA VAL A 711 -21.56 -9.12 -49.90
C VAL A 711 -20.25 -8.44 -50.28
N ALA A 712 -20.16 -7.96 -51.51
CA ALA A 712 -18.97 -7.33 -52.06
C ALA A 712 -19.24 -5.86 -52.40
N THR A 713 -18.25 -5.01 -52.15
CA THR A 713 -18.19 -3.61 -52.60
C THR A 713 -16.74 -3.21 -52.78
N ASN A 714 -16.43 -2.54 -53.89
CA ASN A 714 -15.05 -2.24 -54.29
C ASN A 714 -14.17 -3.51 -54.25
N ASP A 715 -13.03 -3.46 -53.57
CA ASP A 715 -12.10 -4.59 -53.38
C ASP A 715 -12.41 -5.45 -52.14
N ILE A 716 -13.49 -5.16 -51.42
CA ILE A 716 -13.84 -5.80 -50.14
C ILE A 716 -14.94 -6.86 -50.35
N ARG A 717 -14.78 -8.01 -49.70
CA ARG A 717 -15.80 -9.06 -49.64
C ARG A 717 -16.04 -9.51 -48.21
N TYR A 718 -17.30 -9.56 -47.81
CA TYR A 718 -17.76 -10.16 -46.56
C TYR A 718 -18.51 -11.46 -46.86
N ILE A 719 -18.08 -12.57 -46.28
CA ILE A 719 -18.63 -13.91 -46.52
C ILE A 719 -19.33 -14.38 -45.26
N PHE A 720 -20.63 -14.62 -45.36
CA PHE A 720 -21.47 -15.10 -44.28
C PHE A 720 -21.96 -16.52 -44.54
N ASN A 721 -22.18 -17.32 -43.50
CA ASN A 721 -22.77 -18.64 -43.62
C ASN A 721 -24.21 -18.64 -43.08
N PRO A 722 -25.25 -18.79 -43.93
CA PRO A 722 -26.65 -18.76 -43.50
C PRO A 722 -27.06 -19.90 -42.57
N ARG A 723 -26.26 -20.98 -42.47
CA ARG A 723 -26.52 -22.11 -41.54
C ARG A 723 -26.00 -21.83 -40.13
N THR A 724 -25.04 -20.93 -39.99
CA THR A 724 -24.46 -20.53 -38.70
C THR A 724 -24.89 -19.13 -38.26
N GLY A 725 -25.31 -18.28 -39.20
CA GLY A 725 -25.68 -16.89 -38.95
C GLY A 725 -24.48 -15.95 -38.77
N GLN A 726 -23.26 -16.42 -39.06
CA GLN A 726 -22.00 -15.74 -38.74
C GLN A 726 -21.28 -15.24 -40.00
N LEU A 727 -20.45 -14.21 -39.81
CA LEU A 727 -19.41 -13.82 -40.77
C LEU A 727 -18.24 -14.81 -40.63
N THR A 728 -17.97 -15.59 -41.67
CA THR A 728 -16.92 -16.63 -41.68
C THR A 728 -15.66 -16.19 -42.40
N SER A 729 -15.70 -15.11 -43.17
CA SER A 729 -14.50 -14.50 -43.76
C SER A 729 -14.74 -13.04 -44.13
N ALA A 730 -13.69 -12.23 -44.05
CA ALA A 730 -13.67 -10.93 -44.72
C ALA A 730 -12.33 -10.73 -45.42
N ASP A 731 -12.36 -10.32 -46.69
CA ASP A 731 -11.18 -10.19 -47.54
C ASP A 731 -11.09 -8.79 -48.16
N ILE A 732 -9.87 -8.32 -48.39
CA ILE A 732 -9.60 -7.13 -49.20
C ILE A 732 -8.55 -7.48 -50.28
N GLN A 733 -8.85 -7.18 -51.55
CA GLN A 733 -7.98 -7.52 -52.69
C GLN A 733 -7.58 -9.01 -52.73
N GLY A 734 -8.50 -9.89 -52.33
CA GLY A 734 -8.28 -11.33 -52.27
C GLY A 734 -7.43 -11.83 -51.10
N LYS A 735 -7.00 -10.95 -50.19
CA LYS A 735 -6.29 -11.32 -48.95
C LYS A 735 -7.28 -11.41 -47.80
N GLN A 736 -7.31 -12.57 -47.14
CA GLN A 736 -8.18 -12.81 -45.99
C GLN A 736 -7.68 -12.04 -44.78
N MET A 737 -8.55 -11.21 -44.20
CA MET A 737 -8.25 -10.35 -43.04
C MET A 737 -8.88 -10.90 -41.77
N ILE A 738 -10.13 -11.36 -41.87
CA ILE A 738 -10.90 -12.00 -40.79
C ILE A 738 -11.18 -13.44 -41.22
N THR A 739 -10.93 -14.39 -40.33
CA THR A 739 -11.18 -15.82 -40.55
C THR A 739 -12.37 -16.33 -39.75
N ASP A 740 -12.83 -15.58 -38.74
CA ASP A 740 -14.02 -15.91 -37.97
C ASP A 740 -14.55 -14.70 -37.16
N LEU A 741 -15.87 -14.64 -37.00
CA LEU A 741 -16.56 -13.71 -36.10
C LEU A 741 -17.70 -14.43 -35.39
N ARG A 742 -17.57 -14.58 -34.06
CA ARG A 742 -18.50 -15.38 -33.25
C ARG A 742 -18.76 -14.77 -31.87
N PRO A 743 -19.88 -15.07 -31.20
CA PRO A 743 -20.15 -14.55 -29.86
C PRO A 743 -19.20 -15.18 -28.84
N VAL A 744 -18.86 -14.41 -27.82
CA VAL A 744 -18.09 -14.86 -26.65
C VAL A 744 -18.81 -14.41 -25.39
N ILE A 745 -19.04 -15.33 -24.45
CA ILE A 745 -19.71 -15.02 -23.17
C ILE A 745 -18.96 -15.61 -21.97
N TRP A 746 -17.77 -16.17 -22.21
CA TRP A 746 -16.99 -16.84 -21.17
C TRP A 746 -15.50 -16.69 -21.37
N ARG A 747 -14.77 -16.64 -20.26
CA ARG A 747 -13.32 -16.84 -20.19
C ARG A 747 -12.99 -17.67 -18.96
N THR A 748 -11.79 -18.21 -18.90
CA THR A 748 -11.29 -18.85 -17.67
C THR A 748 -11.28 -17.81 -16.56
N LEU A 749 -11.91 -18.15 -15.44
CA LEU A 749 -11.92 -17.30 -14.25
C LEU A 749 -10.53 -17.30 -13.64
N ASP A 750 -10.05 -16.10 -13.27
CA ASP A 750 -8.87 -16.01 -12.43
C ASP A 750 -9.21 -16.35 -10.96
N ARG A 751 -8.20 -16.31 -10.08
CA ARG A 751 -8.41 -16.70 -8.67
C ARG A 751 -9.35 -15.75 -7.94
N SER A 752 -9.26 -14.44 -8.23
CA SER A 752 -10.12 -13.43 -7.60
C SER A 752 -11.57 -13.62 -8.02
N GLU A 753 -11.81 -13.83 -9.31
CA GLU A 753 -13.13 -14.16 -9.84
C GLU A 753 -13.66 -15.49 -9.29
N THR A 754 -12.82 -16.53 -9.24
CA THR A 754 -13.19 -17.83 -8.66
C THR A 754 -13.66 -17.68 -7.22
N SER A 755 -12.94 -16.87 -6.43
CA SER A 755 -13.32 -16.54 -5.05
C SER A 755 -14.67 -15.80 -5.01
N ALA A 756 -14.85 -14.79 -5.85
CA ALA A 756 -16.06 -13.96 -5.88
C ALA A 756 -17.31 -14.70 -6.38
N PHE A 757 -17.15 -15.63 -7.33
CA PHE A 757 -18.23 -16.49 -7.83
C PHE A 757 -18.69 -17.48 -6.74
N GLY A 758 -17.78 -17.92 -5.88
CA GLY A 758 -18.05 -18.86 -4.80
C GLY A 758 -18.12 -20.31 -5.29
N LYS A 759 -17.83 -21.24 -4.37
CA LYS A 759 -17.64 -22.68 -4.67
C LYS A 759 -18.81 -23.31 -5.43
N GLU A 760 -20.05 -22.93 -5.12
CA GLU A 760 -21.24 -23.50 -5.76
C GLU A 760 -21.34 -23.09 -7.24
N ASN A 761 -21.16 -21.81 -7.56
CA ASN A 761 -21.26 -21.33 -8.93
C ASN A 761 -20.07 -21.79 -9.78
N VAL A 762 -18.87 -21.88 -9.18
CA VAL A 762 -17.67 -22.44 -9.84
C VAL A 762 -17.90 -23.89 -10.27
N ARG A 763 -18.62 -24.70 -9.49
CA ARG A 763 -18.97 -26.08 -9.89
C ARG A 763 -19.97 -26.15 -11.05
N LYS A 764 -20.81 -25.13 -11.22
CA LYS A 764 -21.77 -25.01 -12.33
C LYS A 764 -21.14 -24.40 -13.58
N ALA A 765 -20.01 -23.71 -13.41
CA ALA A 765 -19.32 -23.02 -14.48
C ALA A 765 -18.74 -24.02 -15.49
N VAL A 766 -19.06 -23.80 -16.76
CA VAL A 766 -18.53 -24.54 -17.90
C VAL A 766 -18.04 -23.53 -18.95
N ASP A 767 -17.22 -23.97 -19.90
CA ASP A 767 -16.82 -23.11 -21.01
C ASP A 767 -18.01 -22.85 -21.94
N LEU A 768 -18.70 -21.73 -21.73
CA LEU A 768 -19.92 -21.38 -22.47
C LEU A 768 -19.65 -21.01 -23.93
N ASN A 769 -18.40 -20.99 -24.38
CA ASN A 769 -18.04 -20.80 -25.78
C ASN A 769 -17.98 -22.13 -26.57
N LYS A 770 -18.19 -23.28 -25.91
CA LYS A 770 -18.27 -24.60 -26.55
C LYS A 770 -19.71 -24.96 -26.89
N TYR A 771 -20.27 -24.29 -27.90
CA TYR A 771 -21.66 -24.44 -28.30
C TYR A 771 -21.83 -25.11 -29.67
N THR A 772 -23.03 -25.63 -29.89
CA THR A 772 -23.59 -25.88 -31.23
C THR A 772 -24.61 -24.80 -31.54
N GLN A 773 -24.80 -24.50 -32.83
CA GLN A 773 -25.62 -23.37 -33.26
C GLN A 773 -26.72 -23.78 -34.24
N SER A 774 -27.88 -23.14 -34.14
CA SER A 774 -29.03 -23.34 -35.01
C SER A 774 -29.67 -21.98 -35.35
N VAL A 775 -29.70 -21.65 -36.64
CA VAL A 775 -30.28 -20.40 -37.15
C VAL A 775 -31.81 -20.49 -37.12
N LYS A 776 -32.45 -19.56 -36.42
CA LYS A 776 -33.90 -19.42 -36.30
C LYS A 776 -34.49 -18.55 -37.40
N SER A 777 -33.80 -17.48 -37.75
CA SER A 777 -34.22 -16.58 -38.83
C SER A 777 -33.01 -16.05 -39.58
N TRP A 778 -33.15 -15.86 -40.89
CA TRP A 778 -32.13 -15.27 -41.76
C TRP A 778 -32.81 -14.42 -42.83
N LYS A 779 -32.59 -13.10 -42.79
CA LYS A 779 -33.20 -12.14 -43.72
C LYS A 779 -32.15 -11.18 -44.26
N ILE A 780 -32.19 -10.95 -45.58
CA ILE A 780 -31.33 -9.99 -46.27
C ILE A 780 -32.21 -8.90 -46.86
N GLU A 781 -31.91 -7.65 -46.55
CA GLU A 781 -32.57 -6.44 -47.06
C GLU A 781 -31.53 -5.63 -47.86
N LYS A 782 -31.83 -5.30 -49.11
CA LYS A 782 -30.94 -4.53 -50.00
C LYS A 782 -31.54 -3.17 -50.30
N SER A 783 -30.74 -2.12 -50.16
CA SER A 783 -31.04 -0.76 -50.63
C SER A 783 -29.94 -0.27 -51.58
N GLU A 784 -30.08 0.94 -52.16
CA GLU A 784 -29.02 1.53 -53.01
C GLU A 784 -27.73 1.79 -52.23
N GLY A 785 -27.81 2.16 -50.94
CA GLY A 785 -26.65 2.56 -50.14
C GLY A 785 -26.10 1.51 -49.18
N ASN A 786 -26.86 0.45 -48.87
CA ASN A 786 -26.43 -0.60 -47.94
C ASN A 786 -27.09 -1.97 -48.20
N VAL A 787 -26.46 -3.01 -47.64
CA VAL A 787 -27.03 -4.35 -47.47
C VAL A 787 -27.13 -4.65 -45.98
N VAL A 788 -28.32 -5.02 -45.51
CA VAL A 788 -28.58 -5.38 -44.11
C VAL A 788 -28.90 -6.86 -44.02
N ILE A 789 -28.18 -7.60 -43.17
CA ILE A 789 -28.46 -8.99 -42.83
C ILE A 789 -28.95 -9.04 -41.38
N LYS A 790 -30.17 -9.54 -41.17
CA LYS A 790 -30.77 -9.78 -39.85
C LYS A 790 -30.87 -11.27 -39.62
N THR A 791 -30.33 -11.76 -38.52
CA THR A 791 -30.35 -13.19 -38.21
C THR A 791 -30.49 -13.43 -36.71
N GLU A 792 -31.23 -14.45 -36.34
CA GLU A 792 -31.35 -14.92 -34.97
C GLU A 792 -30.80 -16.33 -34.88
N VAL A 793 -29.90 -16.56 -33.93
CA VAL A 793 -29.17 -17.82 -33.78
C VAL A 793 -29.27 -18.30 -32.35
N ASN A 794 -29.68 -19.55 -32.18
CA ASN A 794 -29.66 -20.22 -30.88
C ASN A 794 -28.36 -20.99 -30.73
N TYR A 795 -27.71 -20.80 -29.58
CA TYR A 795 -26.49 -21.46 -29.16
C TYR A 795 -26.80 -22.38 -27.97
N THR A 796 -26.46 -23.65 -28.12
CA THR A 796 -26.66 -24.68 -27.08
C THR A 796 -25.31 -25.24 -26.69
N VAL A 797 -24.93 -25.06 -25.41
CA VAL A 797 -23.72 -25.64 -24.82
C VAL A 797 -24.05 -27.02 -24.26
N ASP A 798 -25.09 -27.09 -23.42
CA ASP A 798 -25.61 -28.33 -22.83
C ASP A 798 -27.11 -28.18 -22.49
N THR A 799 -27.67 -29.10 -21.69
CA THR A 799 -29.09 -29.07 -21.30
C THR A 799 -29.48 -27.85 -20.45
N ASN A 800 -28.53 -27.32 -19.67
CA ASN A 800 -28.71 -26.25 -18.70
C ASN A 800 -28.21 -24.89 -19.22
N ASN A 801 -27.37 -24.89 -20.25
CA ASN A 801 -26.67 -23.71 -20.73
C ASN A 801 -26.98 -23.45 -22.21
N ARG A 802 -27.72 -22.37 -22.48
CA ARG A 802 -28.05 -21.91 -23.83
C ARG A 802 -28.12 -20.38 -23.88
N PHE A 803 -27.96 -19.81 -25.06
CA PHE A 803 -28.19 -18.38 -25.29
C PHE A 803 -28.65 -18.13 -26.73
N THR A 804 -29.35 -17.02 -26.95
CA THR A 804 -29.80 -16.59 -28.27
C THR A 804 -29.09 -15.31 -28.62
N THR A 805 -28.55 -15.23 -29.84
CA THR A 805 -27.99 -13.98 -30.37
C THR A 805 -28.79 -13.50 -31.57
N THR A 806 -29.25 -12.26 -31.50
CA THR A 806 -29.86 -11.55 -32.63
C THR A 806 -28.81 -10.60 -33.22
N TYR A 807 -28.45 -10.82 -34.48
CA TYR A 807 -27.47 -10.01 -35.21
C TYR A 807 -28.15 -9.09 -36.23
N ARG A 808 -27.54 -7.92 -36.41
CA ARG A 808 -27.78 -7.01 -37.53
C ARG A 808 -26.43 -6.58 -38.11
N TYR A 809 -26.10 -7.12 -39.28
CA TYR A 809 -24.93 -6.72 -40.07
C TYR A 809 -25.37 -5.71 -41.11
N THR A 810 -24.74 -4.53 -41.16
CA THR A 810 -24.99 -3.50 -42.18
C THR A 810 -23.71 -3.22 -42.94
N ILE A 811 -23.70 -3.53 -44.24
CA ILE A 811 -22.57 -3.30 -45.13
C ILE A 811 -22.89 -2.05 -45.97
N GLY A 812 -22.10 -1.00 -45.81
CA GLY A 812 -22.21 0.24 -46.59
C GLY A 812 -21.51 0.15 -47.94
N ALA A 813 -21.90 1.01 -48.88
CA ALA A 813 -21.21 1.19 -50.16
C ALA A 813 -19.73 1.61 -50.00
N ASP A 814 -19.36 2.19 -48.87
CA ASP A 814 -17.98 2.54 -48.47
C ASP A 814 -17.13 1.32 -48.03
N GLY A 815 -17.73 0.13 -47.91
CA GLY A 815 -17.05 -1.08 -47.46
C GLY A 815 -16.99 -1.25 -45.95
N ARG A 816 -17.57 -0.32 -45.17
CA ARG A 816 -17.71 -0.46 -43.73
C ARG A 816 -18.77 -1.53 -43.40
N LEU A 817 -18.47 -2.37 -42.41
CA LEU A 817 -19.40 -3.33 -41.83
C LEU A 817 -19.75 -2.91 -40.41
N ASP A 818 -20.98 -2.47 -40.18
CA ASP A 818 -21.51 -2.26 -38.83
C ASP A 818 -22.17 -3.55 -38.31
N VAL A 819 -21.80 -3.95 -37.11
CA VAL A 819 -22.32 -5.15 -36.43
C VAL A 819 -23.02 -4.70 -35.17
N SER A 820 -24.33 -4.93 -35.07
CA SER A 820 -25.10 -4.82 -33.83
C SER A 820 -25.56 -6.19 -33.40
N TYR A 821 -25.48 -6.50 -32.11
CA TYR A 821 -25.92 -7.78 -31.57
C TYR A 821 -26.64 -7.63 -30.23
N GLN A 822 -27.52 -8.58 -29.95
CA GLN A 822 -28.20 -8.76 -28.67
C GLN A 822 -28.04 -10.22 -28.23
N ILE A 823 -27.46 -10.47 -27.06
CA ILE A 823 -27.24 -11.80 -26.51
C ILE A 823 -28.16 -11.98 -25.30
N LEU A 824 -29.16 -12.85 -25.42
CA LEU A 824 -30.04 -13.25 -24.33
C LEU A 824 -29.58 -14.59 -23.76
N THR A 825 -29.14 -14.59 -22.50
CA THR A 825 -28.60 -15.79 -21.84
C THR A 825 -29.64 -16.56 -21.06
N ASN A 826 -29.53 -17.88 -21.06
CA ASN A 826 -30.19 -18.79 -20.13
C ASN A 826 -29.16 -19.86 -19.71
N VAL A 827 -28.34 -19.52 -18.72
CA VAL A 827 -27.19 -20.30 -18.25
C VAL A 827 -27.26 -20.52 -16.75
N ALA A 828 -26.60 -21.57 -16.27
CA ALA A 828 -26.69 -22.02 -14.87
C ALA A 828 -25.94 -21.12 -13.87
N ILE A 829 -25.02 -20.30 -14.35
CA ILE A 829 -24.25 -19.36 -13.55
C ILE A 829 -24.95 -18.01 -13.47
N PRO A 830 -24.86 -17.29 -12.33
CA PRO A 830 -25.63 -16.07 -12.11
C PRO A 830 -25.02 -14.80 -12.73
N TRP A 831 -23.77 -14.84 -13.19
CA TRP A 831 -23.11 -13.71 -13.86
C TRP A 831 -22.01 -14.22 -14.81
N LEU A 832 -21.68 -13.41 -15.81
CA LEU A 832 -20.66 -13.71 -16.82
C LEU A 832 -19.36 -12.95 -16.53
N PRO A 833 -18.17 -13.52 -16.83
CA PRO A 833 -16.91 -12.79 -16.70
C PRO A 833 -16.70 -11.77 -17.84
N ILE A 834 -17.21 -12.07 -19.04
CA ILE A 834 -17.13 -11.21 -20.23
C ILE A 834 -18.35 -11.44 -21.13
N ILE A 835 -18.67 -10.48 -21.99
CA ILE A 835 -19.65 -10.65 -23.06
C ILE A 835 -19.33 -9.79 -24.27
N GLY A 836 -19.39 -10.38 -25.46
CA GLY A 836 -19.23 -9.68 -26.73
C GLY A 836 -18.99 -10.61 -27.91
N MET A 837 -18.03 -10.25 -28.77
CA MET A 837 -17.67 -10.98 -29.98
C MET A 837 -16.16 -11.29 -30.05
N ALA A 838 -15.80 -12.50 -30.42
CA ALA A 838 -14.44 -12.88 -30.80
C ALA A 838 -14.23 -12.64 -32.30
N VAL A 839 -13.18 -11.91 -32.64
CA VAL A 839 -12.73 -11.65 -34.01
C VAL A 839 -11.40 -12.37 -34.20
N GLN A 840 -11.37 -13.39 -35.05
CA GLN A 840 -10.13 -14.06 -35.44
C GLN A 840 -9.60 -13.42 -36.71
N SER A 841 -8.38 -12.89 -36.65
CA SER A 841 -7.70 -12.26 -37.78
C SER A 841 -6.66 -13.20 -38.40
N ALA A 842 -6.24 -12.91 -39.63
CA ALA A 842 -5.09 -13.58 -40.23
C ALA A 842 -3.81 -13.36 -39.39
N SER A 843 -2.91 -14.36 -39.39
CA SER A 843 -1.70 -14.34 -38.54
C SER A 843 -0.66 -13.31 -39.00
N GLU A 844 -0.74 -12.87 -40.25
CA GLU A 844 0.08 -11.83 -40.84
C GLU A 844 -0.23 -10.44 -40.25
N LEU A 845 -1.39 -10.25 -39.61
CA LEU A 845 -1.80 -9.04 -38.89
C LEU A 845 -1.29 -9.06 -37.45
N ASN A 846 0.03 -9.06 -37.31
CA ASN A 846 0.72 -9.34 -36.05
C ASN A 846 1.01 -8.12 -35.16
N GLN A 847 0.67 -6.92 -35.59
CA GLN A 847 0.72 -5.71 -34.76
C GLN A 847 -0.67 -5.36 -34.28
N LEU A 848 -0.79 -4.96 -33.01
CA LEU A 848 -2.03 -4.58 -32.38
C LEU A 848 -1.87 -3.18 -31.78
N HIS A 849 -2.71 -2.25 -32.21
CA HIS A 849 -2.78 -0.89 -31.70
C HIS A 849 -4.20 -0.59 -31.22
N TRP A 850 -4.36 0.25 -30.21
CA TRP A 850 -5.66 0.76 -29.81
C TRP A 850 -5.56 2.19 -29.34
N LEU A 851 -6.60 2.95 -29.63
CA LEU A 851 -6.83 4.23 -28.97
C LEU A 851 -7.77 4.01 -27.79
N GLY A 852 -7.35 4.40 -26.61
CA GLY A 852 -8.12 4.22 -25.38
C GLY A 852 -7.27 4.36 -24.14
N LEU A 853 -7.71 3.75 -23.05
CA LEU A 853 -6.95 3.71 -21.81
C LEU A 853 -5.84 2.66 -21.90
N GLY A 854 -4.63 3.02 -21.49
CA GLY A 854 -3.47 2.13 -21.49
C GLY A 854 -2.24 2.77 -20.82
N PRO A 855 -1.09 2.07 -20.79
CA PRO A 855 -0.89 0.71 -21.32
C PRO A 855 -1.42 -0.38 -20.38
N CYS A 856 -1.71 -0.05 -19.12
CA CYS A 856 -2.26 -0.97 -18.12
C CYS A 856 -3.68 -1.44 -18.50
N ASP A 857 -4.16 -2.46 -17.80
CA ASP A 857 -5.53 -2.94 -17.98
C ASP A 857 -6.54 -1.92 -17.41
N ALA A 858 -7.73 -1.88 -17.99
CA ALA A 858 -8.84 -1.07 -17.54
C ALA A 858 -10.09 -1.95 -17.35
N TYR A 859 -10.62 -1.96 -16.13
CA TYR A 859 -11.87 -2.64 -15.75
C TYR A 859 -12.91 -1.62 -15.31
N PRO A 860 -14.23 -1.92 -15.29
CA PRO A 860 -15.25 -0.94 -14.93
C PRO A 860 -15.03 -0.19 -13.61
N ASN A 861 -14.39 -0.81 -12.61
CA ASN A 861 -14.09 -0.24 -11.29
C ASN A 861 -12.58 -0.06 -11.04
N LYS A 862 -11.73 -0.07 -12.08
CA LYS A 862 -10.26 0.05 -11.96
C LYS A 862 -9.67 0.66 -13.24
N GLN A 863 -9.63 1.99 -13.31
CA GLN A 863 -9.25 2.75 -14.52
C GLN A 863 -8.38 3.98 -14.23
N ALA A 864 -7.95 4.21 -12.99
CA ALA A 864 -7.20 5.42 -12.67
C ALA A 864 -5.77 5.40 -13.27
N ALA A 865 -5.09 4.25 -13.24
CA ALA A 865 -3.75 4.11 -13.80
C ALA A 865 -3.66 4.20 -15.35
N PRO A 866 -4.51 3.53 -16.14
CA PRO A 866 -4.40 3.57 -17.59
C PRO A 866 -4.89 4.93 -18.14
N ILE A 867 -4.04 5.61 -18.89
CA ILE A 867 -4.31 6.96 -19.41
C ILE A 867 -4.75 6.93 -20.88
N LEU A 868 -5.54 7.92 -21.30
CA LEU A 868 -5.98 8.03 -22.69
C LEU A 868 -4.80 8.25 -23.66
N GLY A 869 -4.80 7.47 -24.75
CA GLY A 869 -4.08 7.77 -25.97
C GLY A 869 -3.89 6.56 -26.87
N LEU A 870 -2.92 6.63 -27.78
CA LEU A 870 -2.60 5.54 -28.70
C LEU A 870 -1.53 4.63 -28.09
N TRP A 871 -1.86 3.35 -28.00
CA TRP A 871 -1.02 2.29 -27.45
C TRP A 871 -0.90 1.14 -28.44
N GLY A 872 0.12 0.29 -28.29
CA GLY A 872 0.24 -0.88 -29.13
C GLY A 872 1.55 -1.64 -28.97
N GLY A 873 1.64 -2.74 -29.69
CA GLY A 873 2.80 -3.62 -29.73
C GLY A 873 2.53 -4.86 -30.58
N LYS A 874 3.43 -5.84 -30.50
CA LYS A 874 3.22 -7.14 -31.15
C LYS A 874 2.03 -7.85 -30.50
N ALA A 875 1.16 -8.45 -31.31
CA ALA A 875 0.11 -9.34 -30.86
C ALA A 875 0.61 -10.40 -29.87
N GLY A 876 -0.07 -10.57 -28.74
CA GLY A 876 0.25 -11.53 -27.68
C GLY A 876 1.44 -11.13 -26.80
N SER A 877 1.96 -9.91 -26.95
CA SER A 877 2.98 -9.34 -26.06
C SER A 877 2.39 -8.92 -24.71
N THR A 878 3.24 -8.70 -23.72
CA THR A 878 2.88 -8.21 -22.38
C THR A 878 2.16 -6.86 -22.43
N GLU A 879 2.52 -5.99 -23.38
CA GLU A 879 1.94 -4.66 -23.57
C GLU A 879 0.52 -4.72 -24.12
N THR A 880 0.22 -5.73 -24.93
CA THR A 880 -1.08 -5.86 -25.62
C THR A 880 -2.04 -6.81 -24.94
N THR A 881 -1.56 -7.66 -24.03
CA THR A 881 -2.37 -8.63 -23.29
C THR A 881 -3.18 -7.97 -22.18
N GLY A 882 -4.36 -8.53 -21.90
CA GLY A 882 -5.28 -8.08 -20.85
C GLY A 882 -6.49 -7.33 -21.40
N ILE A 883 -7.24 -6.70 -20.51
CA ILE A 883 -8.47 -5.97 -20.85
C ILE A 883 -8.17 -4.48 -20.97
N LYS A 884 -8.51 -3.86 -22.10
CA LYS A 884 -8.34 -2.42 -22.35
C LYS A 884 -9.68 -1.75 -22.63
N ALA A 885 -9.90 -0.55 -22.13
CA ALA A 885 -11.03 0.29 -22.54
C ALA A 885 -10.65 1.04 -23.81
N THR A 886 -11.43 0.89 -24.89
CA THR A 886 -11.03 1.37 -26.22
C THR A 886 -12.10 2.19 -26.92
N ARG A 887 -11.66 3.05 -27.84
CA ARG A 887 -12.47 3.71 -28.87
C ARG A 887 -12.38 2.93 -30.19
N TRP A 888 -11.18 2.46 -30.49
CA TRP A 888 -10.92 1.62 -31.64
C TRP A 888 -9.66 0.79 -31.43
N VAL A 889 -9.58 -0.29 -32.17
CA VAL A 889 -8.47 -1.24 -32.22
C VAL A 889 -8.08 -1.45 -33.68
N GLU A 890 -6.78 -1.52 -33.96
CA GLU A 890 -6.23 -1.81 -35.27
C GLU A 890 -5.30 -3.00 -35.20
N ARG A 891 -5.45 -3.91 -36.17
CA ARG A 891 -4.39 -4.84 -36.51
C ARG A 891 -3.75 -4.46 -37.82
N THR A 892 -2.44 -4.45 -37.85
CA THR A 892 -1.67 -4.12 -39.06
C THR A 892 -0.63 -5.20 -39.35
N GLY A 893 -0.31 -5.36 -40.62
CA GLY A 893 0.65 -6.37 -41.06
C GLY A 893 0.91 -6.35 -42.56
N ALA A 894 1.52 -7.42 -43.07
CA ALA A 894 1.95 -7.50 -44.48
C ALA A 894 0.78 -7.48 -45.48
N ILE A 895 -0.41 -7.87 -45.04
CA ILE A 895 -1.59 -8.00 -45.90
C ILE A 895 -2.53 -6.79 -45.87
N GLY A 896 -2.39 -5.88 -44.90
CA GLY A 896 -3.24 -4.70 -44.78
C GLY A 896 -3.44 -4.24 -43.33
N CYS A 897 -4.52 -3.50 -43.12
CA CYS A 897 -5.02 -3.06 -41.82
C CYS A 897 -6.48 -3.48 -41.63
N LEU A 898 -6.76 -4.08 -40.47
CA LEU A 898 -8.09 -4.35 -39.95
C LEU A 898 -8.34 -3.36 -38.81
N ARG A 899 -9.29 -2.43 -38.98
CA ARG A 899 -9.72 -1.51 -37.93
C ARG A 899 -11.09 -1.91 -37.42
N ILE A 900 -11.23 -1.94 -36.10
CA ILE A 900 -12.49 -2.17 -35.39
C ILE A 900 -12.73 -0.95 -34.51
N ALA A 901 -13.82 -0.22 -34.74
CA ALA A 901 -14.24 0.86 -33.85
C ALA A 901 -15.37 0.36 -32.96
N SER A 902 -15.23 0.52 -31.65
CA SER A 902 -16.19 0.08 -30.63
C SER A 902 -16.03 0.96 -29.39
N ILE A 903 -17.15 1.34 -28.77
CA ILE A 903 -17.14 2.03 -27.47
C ILE A 903 -17.36 0.94 -26.41
N GLY A 904 -16.28 0.50 -25.78
CA GLY A 904 -16.34 -0.58 -24.80
C GLY A 904 -14.96 -1.09 -24.42
N TYR A 905 -14.81 -2.40 -24.35
CA TYR A 905 -13.57 -3.06 -23.97
C TYR A 905 -13.04 -3.98 -25.07
N MET A 906 -11.73 -4.19 -25.07
CA MET A 906 -11.11 -5.30 -25.77
C MET A 906 -10.42 -6.21 -24.76
N GLU A 907 -10.39 -7.51 -25.02
CA GLU A 907 -9.48 -8.44 -24.35
C GLU A 907 -8.57 -9.08 -25.40
N HIS A 908 -7.30 -9.24 -25.05
CA HIS A 908 -6.32 -9.95 -25.86
C HIS A 908 -5.47 -10.89 -25.01
N ASN A 909 -5.12 -12.05 -25.56
CA ASN A 909 -4.45 -13.12 -24.82
C ASN A 909 -3.22 -13.62 -25.59
N ALA A 910 -2.10 -13.76 -24.88
CA ALA A 910 -0.84 -14.28 -25.43
C ALA A 910 -0.96 -15.67 -26.06
N SER A 911 -1.84 -16.53 -25.55
CA SER A 911 -2.05 -17.89 -26.06
C SER A 911 -2.83 -17.96 -27.38
N ARG A 912 -3.48 -16.86 -27.78
CA ARG A 912 -4.29 -16.76 -29.01
C ARG A 912 -4.02 -15.40 -29.69
N PRO A 913 -2.78 -15.15 -30.13
CA PRO A 913 -2.36 -13.84 -30.64
C PRO A 913 -3.15 -13.41 -31.89
N GLU A 914 -3.79 -14.33 -32.62
CA GLU A 914 -4.64 -14.05 -33.77
C GLU A 914 -6.09 -13.66 -33.40
N THR A 915 -6.50 -13.81 -32.14
CA THR A 915 -7.87 -13.51 -31.69
C THR A 915 -7.93 -12.23 -30.87
N MET A 916 -8.88 -11.35 -31.18
CA MET A 916 -9.27 -10.21 -30.34
C MET A 916 -10.70 -10.41 -29.87
N TYR A 917 -10.97 -10.11 -28.60
CA TYR A 917 -12.32 -10.12 -28.06
C TYR A 917 -12.81 -8.68 -27.95
N ILE A 918 -13.89 -8.34 -28.66
CA ILE A 918 -14.53 -7.03 -28.65
C ILE A 918 -15.75 -7.12 -27.73
N LEU A 919 -15.65 -6.52 -26.56
CA LEU A 919 -16.51 -6.78 -25.42
C LEU A 919 -17.44 -5.60 -25.14
N SER A 920 -18.74 -5.86 -25.11
CA SER A 920 -19.76 -4.90 -24.65
C SER A 920 -19.88 -4.88 -23.13
N GLY A 921 -19.39 -5.92 -22.46
CA GLY A 921 -19.39 -6.01 -21.01
C GLY A 921 -18.20 -6.82 -20.49
N VAL A 922 -17.64 -6.35 -19.38
CA VAL A 922 -16.57 -7.00 -18.62
C VAL A 922 -16.99 -7.02 -17.16
N PHE A 923 -16.79 -8.14 -16.48
CA PHE A 923 -17.05 -8.25 -15.05
C PHE A 923 -16.07 -7.35 -14.30
N ALA A 924 -16.61 -6.55 -13.37
CA ALA A 924 -15.80 -5.68 -12.55
C ALA A 924 -14.84 -6.47 -11.65
N ARG A 925 -13.67 -5.89 -11.33
CA ARG A 925 -12.62 -6.58 -10.59
C ARG A 925 -13.04 -6.81 -9.14
N PRO A 926 -13.07 -8.05 -8.65
CA PRO A 926 -13.31 -8.34 -7.25
C PRO A 926 -12.07 -8.09 -6.38
N GLU A 927 -12.27 -8.19 -5.07
CA GLU A 927 -11.22 -8.20 -4.05
C GLU A 927 -11.12 -9.60 -3.44
N LYS A 928 -10.10 -9.87 -2.60
CA LYS A 928 -9.98 -11.16 -1.92
C LYS A 928 -11.25 -11.47 -1.13
N GLY A 929 -11.90 -12.58 -1.47
CA GLY A 929 -13.11 -13.02 -0.78
C GLY A 929 -14.35 -12.13 -0.95
N ARG A 930 -14.29 -11.04 -1.74
CA ARG A 930 -15.39 -10.08 -1.87
C ARG A 930 -15.69 -9.77 -3.33
N LYS A 931 -16.98 -9.61 -3.64
CA LYS A 931 -17.44 -9.22 -4.98
C LYS A 931 -17.12 -7.75 -5.26
N ALA A 932 -17.11 -7.41 -6.54
CA ALA A 932 -17.08 -6.01 -6.97
C ALA A 932 -18.30 -5.23 -6.45
N GLU A 933 -18.18 -3.91 -6.41
CA GLU A 933 -19.20 -3.00 -5.91
C GLU A 933 -20.50 -3.11 -6.72
N GLU A 934 -21.65 -3.00 -6.06
CA GLU A 934 -22.95 -3.04 -6.76
C GLU A 934 -23.17 -1.85 -7.71
N SER A 935 -22.42 -0.76 -7.53
CA SER A 935 -22.46 0.44 -8.37
C SER A 935 -21.91 0.22 -9.78
N VAL A 936 -21.23 -0.91 -10.04
CA VAL A 936 -20.73 -1.26 -11.38
C VAL A 936 -21.51 -2.43 -12.00
N PRO A 937 -21.61 -2.50 -13.35
CA PRO A 937 -22.32 -3.59 -14.03
C PRO A 937 -21.80 -4.97 -13.62
N GLN A 938 -22.70 -5.81 -13.10
CA GLN A 938 -22.38 -7.15 -12.58
C GLN A 938 -22.46 -8.27 -13.62
N LEU A 939 -22.85 -7.96 -14.85
CA LEU A 939 -23.13 -8.92 -15.92
C LEU A 939 -24.05 -10.09 -15.50
N SER A 940 -25.11 -9.79 -14.75
CA SER A 940 -26.04 -10.80 -14.22
C SER A 940 -26.88 -11.44 -15.33
N THR A 941 -27.04 -12.76 -15.26
CA THR A 941 -27.68 -13.59 -16.29
C THR A 941 -29.17 -13.79 -16.06
N ASP A 942 -29.67 -13.44 -14.89
CA ASP A 942 -31.04 -13.65 -14.42
C ASP A 942 -31.96 -12.43 -14.63
N THR A 943 -31.47 -11.35 -15.26
CA THR A 943 -32.27 -10.13 -15.49
C THR A 943 -33.41 -10.30 -16.50
N GLY A 944 -33.37 -11.34 -17.33
CA GLY A 944 -34.28 -11.53 -18.47
C GLY A 944 -34.09 -10.51 -19.60
N LYS A 945 -33.05 -9.66 -19.54
CA LYS A 945 -32.72 -8.66 -20.57
C LYS A 945 -31.51 -9.13 -21.38
N PRO A 946 -31.47 -8.85 -22.70
CA PRO A 946 -30.30 -9.17 -23.50
C PRO A 946 -29.16 -8.19 -23.23
N PHE A 947 -27.94 -8.69 -23.33
CA PHE A 947 -26.74 -7.87 -23.43
C PHE A 947 -26.62 -7.32 -24.84
N VAL A 948 -26.45 -6.00 -24.97
CA VAL A 948 -26.41 -5.31 -26.28
C VAL A 948 -24.98 -4.88 -26.57
N GLY A 949 -24.55 -5.01 -27.81
CA GLY A 949 -23.26 -4.47 -28.25
C GLY A 949 -23.25 -4.07 -29.71
N GLU A 950 -22.33 -3.18 -30.04
CA GLU A 950 -22.11 -2.70 -31.40
C GLU A 950 -20.64 -2.38 -31.67
N PHE A 951 -20.21 -2.59 -32.91
CA PHE A 951 -18.91 -2.16 -33.42
C PHE A 951 -18.94 -2.09 -34.94
N SER A 952 -17.94 -1.42 -35.52
CA SER A 952 -17.77 -1.35 -36.97
C SER A 952 -16.40 -1.87 -37.39
N ILE A 953 -16.36 -2.63 -38.49
CA ILE A 953 -15.15 -3.12 -39.13
C ILE A 953 -14.87 -2.28 -40.38
N THR A 954 -13.60 -1.91 -40.57
CA THR A 954 -13.08 -1.32 -41.80
C THR A 954 -11.80 -2.04 -42.20
N LEU A 955 -11.70 -2.42 -43.47
CA LEU A 955 -10.52 -3.05 -44.05
C LEU A 955 -9.80 -2.05 -44.95
N LYS A 956 -8.48 -1.98 -44.84
CA LYS A 956 -7.64 -1.16 -45.73
C LYS A 956 -6.47 -1.99 -46.26
N ALA A 957 -6.20 -1.91 -47.55
CA ALA A 957 -4.97 -2.44 -48.13
C ALA A 957 -3.78 -1.56 -47.72
N ASN A 958 -2.58 -2.13 -47.67
CA ASN A 958 -1.37 -1.33 -47.49
C ASN A 958 -1.24 -0.36 -48.67
N GLN A 959 -0.95 0.91 -48.38
CA GLN A 959 -0.58 1.87 -49.42
C GLN A 959 0.72 1.37 -50.07
N LYS A 960 0.73 1.29 -51.40
CA LYS A 960 1.92 0.89 -52.18
C LYS A 960 2.98 1.97 -52.15
#